data_AF-B7R4N9-F1
#
_entry.id   AF-B7R4N9-F1
#
_cell.length_a   1.000
_cell.length_b   1.000
_cell.length_c   1.000
_cell.angle_alpha   90.00
_cell.angle_beta   90.00
_cell.angle_gamma   90.00
#
_symmetry.space_group_name_H-M   'P 1'
#
loop_
_entity.id
_entity.type
_entity.pdbx_description
1 polymer ?
#
loop_
_entity_poly.entity_id
_entity_poly.type
_entity_poly.pdbx_seq_one_letter_code
_entity_poly.pdbx_strand_id
1 'polypeptide(L)'
;MWTVETIMSVTRERLVDLIVELLKRMGFREYEKVARRGEWGLDIVALRSDPIAGTEKIVIAVHEKGLASSRDVNVFADIINSQKADKGILVSPAGFTKDAKLLLSREYRGRIVPWDGEKLASLLNNYSIPVPDDLKVAEREEKEEKAVLNEYHLDAPLLYDFSPDKVLERVAKIVSSRFPVKADEVELASLRVDLDTAYIVSWSVEEGKRGEALVLSGDEMILNAESDPKLANQLRKVKLDSPAVIQATERTINTPLSPGEAVVLLKERAAREFGVTENQVRIIDRRKVYIPRRAEVEFRVGSNRGKALVELPDGKVEVELRALPEKYFIERTVKAVSKETGEEVRAVEVIQKERKITVRGKTERFSFEASFNPYTGKLLHLDTRMSDDAVRKLIESSYPGSEILGIELNKKSAVADVLVNGTVLAVRIDLRNGKMEELAKFPPLDGAIKKAKEVIESNFPVKGLELSSFRVTGHKYLELELEGEDGRARVKIDGSTGDMLDYYLEITEKRAGELVAERYPGYSVVSVIAEKDEYLVDAEGETHEIRVRLSKDGKVIEEVDRVLRRKLAEKMAEERVREIDPEAKVEGIELAENWVVRFTGVSKVGELVLHRATGGVIEKRVNFTERAIEEMYRKHVKEKYGEGELRTERLTHYKDRGYVHIKLSGSRGLYYARIDSRTGKILKEDTAPLKGFTAKLKQMQLEREYR
;
A
#
# COMPACT_ATOMS: atom_id res chain seq x y z
N MET A 1 -13.90 -30.53 -20.67
CA MET A 1 -15.31 -30.23 -20.31
C MET A 1 -15.55 -30.90 -18.98
N TRP A 2 -16.44 -30.40 -18.13
CA TRP A 2 -16.74 -31.08 -16.86
C TRP A 2 -17.33 -32.46 -17.13
N THR A 3 -16.75 -33.49 -16.53
CA THR A 3 -17.31 -34.85 -16.49
C THR A 3 -17.72 -35.21 -15.07
N VAL A 4 -18.49 -36.29 -14.89
CA VAL A 4 -18.85 -36.79 -13.55
C VAL A 4 -17.60 -37.17 -12.76
N GLU A 5 -16.61 -37.76 -13.45
CA GLU A 5 -15.30 -38.12 -12.90
C GLU A 5 -14.56 -36.88 -12.39
N THR A 6 -14.50 -35.79 -13.17
CA THR A 6 -13.89 -34.53 -12.71
C THR A 6 -14.59 -33.95 -11.49
N ILE A 7 -15.92 -34.08 -11.39
CA ILE A 7 -16.69 -33.53 -10.28
C ILE A 7 -16.45 -34.32 -9.00
N MET A 8 -16.33 -35.64 -9.12
CA MET A 8 -16.05 -36.52 -7.98
C MET A 8 -14.63 -36.36 -7.43
N SER A 9 -13.68 -35.90 -8.24
CA SER A 9 -12.30 -35.61 -7.79
C SER A 9 -12.13 -34.21 -7.19
N VAL A 10 -13.15 -33.35 -7.25
CA VAL A 10 -13.11 -32.01 -6.66
C VAL A 10 -13.34 -32.06 -5.15
N THR A 11 -12.46 -31.42 -4.38
CA THR A 11 -12.65 -31.26 -2.93
C THR A 11 -13.92 -30.46 -2.64
N ARG A 12 -14.63 -30.76 -1.53
CA ARG A 12 -15.89 -30.08 -1.21
C ARG A 12 -15.78 -28.55 -1.19
N GLU A 13 -14.74 -28.01 -0.56
CA GLU A 13 -14.55 -26.55 -0.47
C GLU A 13 -14.52 -25.92 -1.86
N ARG A 14 -13.81 -26.57 -2.78
CA ARG A 14 -13.72 -26.13 -4.16
C ARG A 14 -15.00 -26.37 -4.94
N LEU A 15 -15.74 -27.43 -4.63
CA LEU A 15 -17.05 -27.68 -5.21
C LEU A 15 -18.06 -26.60 -4.78
N VAL A 16 -18.01 -26.15 -3.54
CA VAL A 16 -18.80 -25.00 -3.04
C VAL A 16 -18.44 -23.73 -3.80
N ASP A 17 -17.15 -23.48 -4.05
CA ASP A 17 -16.69 -22.34 -4.85
C ASP A 17 -17.23 -22.37 -6.29
N LEU A 18 -17.21 -23.55 -6.92
CA LEU A 18 -17.74 -23.75 -8.27
C LEU A 18 -19.26 -23.55 -8.31
N ILE A 19 -19.98 -24.02 -7.28
CA ILE A 19 -21.42 -23.79 -7.17
C ILE A 19 -21.71 -22.30 -7.00
N VAL A 20 -20.93 -21.57 -6.21
CA VAL A 20 -21.07 -20.11 -6.08
C VAL A 20 -20.87 -19.41 -7.43
N GLU A 21 -19.83 -19.77 -8.18
CA GLU A 21 -19.60 -19.22 -9.53
C GLU A 21 -20.73 -19.58 -10.50
N LEU A 22 -21.28 -20.79 -10.41
CA LEU A 22 -22.46 -21.21 -11.14
C LEU A 22 -23.67 -20.35 -10.82
N LEU A 23 -23.95 -20.07 -9.54
CA LEU A 23 -25.05 -19.21 -9.13
C LEU A 23 -24.89 -17.79 -9.67
N LYS A 24 -23.68 -17.22 -9.69
CA LYS A 24 -23.42 -15.90 -10.30
C LYS A 24 -23.85 -15.88 -11.77
N ARG A 25 -23.42 -16.88 -12.54
CA ARG A 25 -23.74 -16.99 -13.97
C ARG A 25 -25.20 -17.32 -14.24
N MET A 26 -25.86 -17.96 -13.28
CA MET A 26 -27.31 -18.19 -13.29
C MET A 26 -28.14 -16.94 -12.91
N GLY A 27 -27.49 -15.82 -12.56
CA GLY A 27 -28.16 -14.54 -12.28
C GLY A 27 -28.62 -14.35 -10.84
N PHE A 28 -28.09 -15.12 -9.88
CA PHE A 28 -28.32 -14.88 -8.46
C PHE A 28 -27.54 -13.65 -8.02
N ARG A 29 -28.24 -12.68 -7.40
CA ARG A 29 -27.66 -11.36 -7.06
C ARG A 29 -27.01 -11.34 -5.67
N GLU A 30 -27.50 -12.14 -4.74
CA GLU A 30 -26.99 -12.22 -3.37
C GLU A 30 -26.79 -13.70 -3.00
N TYR A 31 -25.59 -14.06 -2.55
CA TYR A 31 -25.26 -15.39 -2.04
C TYR A 31 -24.18 -15.28 -0.98
N GLU A 32 -24.28 -16.11 0.06
CA GLU A 32 -23.36 -16.14 1.19
C GLU A 32 -22.92 -17.59 1.45
N LYS A 33 -21.62 -17.78 1.63
CA LYS A 33 -21.07 -19.07 2.07
C LYS A 33 -21.19 -19.17 3.59
N VAL A 34 -21.72 -20.29 4.07
CA VAL A 34 -21.90 -20.51 5.50
C VAL A 34 -20.58 -20.99 6.11
N ALA A 35 -19.94 -20.15 6.94
CA ALA A 35 -18.61 -20.41 7.50
C ALA A 35 -18.53 -21.63 8.46
N ARG A 36 -19.66 -22.05 9.05
CA ARG A 36 -19.73 -23.17 10.01
C ARG A 36 -20.87 -24.13 9.69
N ARG A 37 -20.62 -25.08 8.78
CA ARG A 37 -21.59 -26.12 8.37
C ARG A 37 -22.14 -26.94 9.54
N GLY A 38 -21.33 -27.22 10.58
CA GLY A 38 -21.75 -28.05 11.71
C GLY A 38 -22.91 -27.48 12.53
N GLU A 39 -23.08 -26.15 12.53
CA GLU A 39 -24.17 -25.47 13.26
C GLU A 39 -25.47 -25.39 12.44
N TRP A 40 -25.38 -25.33 11.10
CA TRP A 40 -26.52 -25.03 10.21
C TRP A 40 -26.85 -26.12 9.18
N GLY A 41 -25.96 -27.10 8.99
CA GLY A 41 -26.11 -28.18 8.01
C GLY A 41 -26.05 -27.78 6.54
N LEU A 42 -25.74 -26.51 6.23
CA LEU A 42 -25.73 -25.92 4.89
C LEU A 42 -24.36 -25.41 4.47
N ASP A 43 -24.19 -25.21 3.17
CA ASP A 43 -22.99 -24.68 2.54
C ASP A 43 -23.19 -23.25 2.01
N ILE A 44 -24.36 -22.97 1.41
CA ILE A 44 -24.65 -21.68 0.75
C ILE A 44 -26.10 -21.26 1.04
N VAL A 45 -26.30 -19.97 1.28
CA VAL A 45 -27.62 -19.31 1.22
C VAL A 45 -27.61 -18.35 0.05
N ALA A 46 -28.62 -18.39 -0.81
CA ALA A 46 -28.73 -17.55 -1.99
C ALA A 46 -30.12 -16.92 -2.10
N LEU A 47 -30.17 -15.67 -2.57
CA LEU A 47 -31.40 -14.96 -2.88
C LEU A 47 -31.48 -14.71 -4.37
N ARG A 48 -32.65 -15.00 -4.93
CA ARG A 48 -32.95 -14.77 -6.35
C ARG A 48 -34.18 -13.89 -6.45
N SER A 49 -34.10 -12.82 -7.22
CA SER A 49 -35.30 -12.05 -7.59
C SER A 49 -36.05 -12.80 -8.68
N ASP A 50 -37.16 -13.43 -8.34
CA ASP A 50 -38.09 -14.02 -9.28
C ASP A 50 -39.09 -12.95 -9.77
N PRO A 51 -39.24 -12.76 -11.10
CA PRO A 51 -40.15 -11.75 -11.66
C PRO A 51 -41.63 -11.93 -11.29
N ILE A 52 -42.03 -13.13 -10.85
CA ILE A 52 -43.42 -13.50 -10.56
C ILE A 52 -43.64 -13.64 -9.05
N ALA A 53 -42.70 -14.24 -8.32
CA ALA A 53 -42.86 -14.57 -6.90
C ALA A 53 -42.16 -13.60 -5.93
N GLY A 54 -41.38 -12.61 -6.41
CA GLY A 54 -40.57 -11.73 -5.57
C GLY A 54 -39.21 -12.36 -5.21
N THR A 55 -38.63 -12.00 -4.06
CA THR A 55 -37.32 -12.52 -3.65
C THR A 55 -37.45 -13.93 -3.07
N GLU A 56 -36.86 -14.92 -3.73
CA GLU A 56 -36.82 -16.33 -3.34
C GLU A 56 -35.51 -16.64 -2.58
N LYS A 57 -35.62 -17.22 -1.38
CA LYS A 57 -34.50 -17.71 -0.57
C LYS A 57 -34.25 -19.18 -0.83
N ILE A 58 -33.05 -19.50 -1.32
CA ILE A 58 -32.60 -20.86 -1.61
C ILE A 58 -31.44 -21.22 -0.68
N VAL A 59 -31.47 -22.44 -0.12
CA VAL A 59 -30.36 -22.99 0.65
C VAL A 59 -29.73 -24.18 -0.07
N ILE A 60 -28.41 -24.34 0.02
CA ILE A 60 -27.68 -25.39 -0.70
C ILE A 60 -26.80 -26.16 0.28
N ALA A 61 -26.82 -27.49 0.18
CA ALA A 61 -25.91 -28.36 0.91
C ALA A 61 -25.21 -29.35 -0.03
N VAL A 62 -23.94 -29.64 0.26
CA VAL A 62 -23.07 -30.54 -0.51
C VAL A 62 -22.77 -31.81 0.29
N HIS A 63 -23.22 -32.95 -0.23
CA HIS A 63 -22.99 -34.27 0.33
C HIS A 63 -21.63 -34.82 -0.10
N GLU A 64 -20.81 -35.27 0.87
CA GLU A 64 -19.40 -35.62 0.64
C GLU A 64 -19.14 -37.10 0.38
N LYS A 65 -20.02 -38.01 0.83
CA LYS A 65 -19.67 -39.44 0.95
C LYS A 65 -20.74 -40.37 0.40
N GLY A 66 -20.45 -40.99 -0.75
CA GLY A 66 -21.33 -41.99 -1.33
C GLY A 66 -22.69 -41.45 -1.76
N LEU A 67 -23.61 -42.36 -2.06
CA LEU A 67 -24.97 -42.00 -2.48
C LEU A 67 -25.75 -41.37 -1.32
N ALA A 68 -26.43 -40.25 -1.57
CA ALA A 68 -27.34 -39.64 -0.60
C ALA A 68 -28.58 -40.52 -0.39
N SER A 69 -28.90 -40.79 0.88
CA SER A 69 -29.99 -41.66 1.31
C SER A 69 -31.28 -40.88 1.59
N SER A 70 -32.41 -41.58 1.76
CA SER A 70 -33.67 -40.94 2.17
C SER A 70 -33.56 -40.22 3.52
N ARG A 71 -32.67 -40.70 4.41
CA ARG A 71 -32.39 -40.03 5.69
C ARG A 71 -31.76 -38.65 5.46
N ASP A 72 -30.82 -38.55 4.54
CA ASP A 72 -30.12 -37.28 4.24
C ASP A 72 -31.06 -36.25 3.62
N VAL A 73 -31.99 -36.72 2.77
CA VAL A 73 -33.05 -35.87 2.20
C VAL A 73 -33.97 -35.31 3.28
N ASN A 74 -34.41 -36.13 4.24
CA ASN A 74 -35.27 -35.69 5.35
C ASN A 74 -34.56 -34.68 6.26
N VAL A 75 -33.29 -34.93 6.61
CA VAL A 75 -32.48 -33.98 7.37
C VAL A 75 -32.35 -32.64 6.64
N PHE A 76 -32.14 -32.68 5.32
CA PHE A 76 -32.08 -31.46 4.52
C PHE A 76 -33.43 -30.74 4.45
N ALA A 77 -34.55 -31.46 4.41
CA ALA A 77 -35.88 -30.85 4.46
C ALA A 77 -36.13 -30.06 5.76
N ASP A 78 -35.72 -30.62 6.90
CA ASP A 78 -35.80 -29.95 8.21
C ASP A 78 -34.96 -28.66 8.24
N ILE A 79 -33.80 -28.71 7.60
CA ILE A 79 -32.91 -27.55 7.47
C ILE A 79 -33.60 -26.44 6.65
N ILE A 80 -34.21 -26.76 5.50
CA ILE A 80 -34.94 -25.75 4.70
C ILE A 80 -36.04 -25.07 5.53
N ASN A 81 -36.76 -25.84 6.36
CA ASN A 81 -37.81 -25.31 7.23
C ASN A 81 -37.24 -24.42 8.35
N SER A 82 -36.16 -24.85 9.02
CA SER A 82 -35.51 -24.06 10.06
C SER A 82 -34.97 -22.72 9.53
N GLN A 83 -34.49 -22.72 8.28
CA GLN A 83 -33.99 -21.52 7.60
C GLN A 83 -35.07 -20.65 6.97
N LYS A 84 -36.34 -21.06 7.06
CA LYS A 84 -37.47 -20.41 6.36
C LYS A 84 -37.15 -20.15 4.88
N ALA A 85 -36.46 -21.10 4.23
CA ALA A 85 -36.13 -21.00 2.82
C ALA A 85 -37.31 -21.46 1.95
N ASP A 86 -37.39 -20.95 0.73
CA ASP A 86 -38.43 -21.28 -0.24
C ASP A 86 -38.11 -22.57 -1.01
N LYS A 87 -36.82 -22.85 -1.22
CA LYS A 87 -36.33 -24.10 -1.81
C LYS A 87 -34.97 -24.50 -1.26
N GLY A 88 -34.62 -25.77 -1.41
CA GLY A 88 -33.28 -26.28 -1.16
C GLY A 88 -32.69 -26.98 -2.37
N ILE A 89 -31.39 -26.86 -2.57
CA ILE A 89 -30.62 -27.65 -3.54
C ILE A 89 -29.72 -28.60 -2.76
N LEU A 90 -29.95 -29.91 -2.94
CA LEU A 90 -29.09 -30.93 -2.35
C LEU A 90 -28.15 -31.44 -3.43
N VAL A 91 -26.85 -31.19 -3.25
CA VAL A 91 -25.80 -31.59 -4.19
C VAL A 91 -25.18 -32.89 -3.70
N SER A 92 -25.19 -33.93 -4.53
CA SER A 92 -24.54 -35.21 -4.23
C SER A 92 -23.77 -35.72 -5.45
N PRO A 93 -22.45 -35.46 -5.55
CA PRO A 93 -21.64 -35.86 -6.70
C PRO A 93 -21.76 -37.34 -7.07
N ALA A 94 -21.76 -38.23 -6.08
CA ALA A 94 -21.90 -39.67 -6.29
C ALA A 94 -23.33 -40.12 -6.64
N GLY A 95 -24.32 -39.23 -6.48
CA GLY A 95 -25.73 -39.47 -6.80
C GLY A 95 -26.62 -39.73 -5.58
N PHE A 96 -27.82 -40.26 -5.83
CA PHE A 96 -28.86 -40.52 -4.85
C PHE A 96 -29.31 -41.99 -4.93
N THR A 97 -29.61 -42.57 -3.77
CA THR A 97 -30.24 -43.90 -3.67
C THR A 97 -31.64 -43.92 -4.30
N LYS A 98 -32.15 -45.12 -4.66
CA LYS A 98 -33.45 -45.26 -5.37
C LYS A 98 -34.62 -44.74 -4.55
N ASP A 99 -34.62 -45.02 -3.26
CA ASP A 99 -35.59 -44.55 -2.27
C ASP A 99 -35.52 -43.02 -2.10
N ALA A 100 -34.31 -42.43 -2.03
CA ALA A 100 -34.15 -40.98 -1.96
C ALA A 100 -34.71 -40.26 -3.21
N LYS A 101 -34.47 -40.82 -4.41
CA LYS A 101 -35.05 -40.29 -5.66
C LYS A 101 -36.57 -40.36 -5.66
N LEU A 102 -37.16 -41.43 -5.12
CA LEU A 102 -38.61 -41.57 -4.99
C LEU A 102 -39.19 -40.55 -4.00
N LEU A 103 -38.51 -40.32 -2.88
CA LEU A 103 -38.88 -39.34 -1.86
C LEU A 103 -38.85 -37.90 -2.40
N LEU A 104 -37.76 -37.53 -3.09
CA LEU A 104 -37.60 -36.21 -3.74
C LEU A 104 -38.64 -35.95 -4.84
N SER A 105 -39.06 -36.98 -5.57
CA SER A 105 -40.01 -36.84 -6.68
C SER A 105 -41.48 -36.85 -6.25
N ARG A 106 -41.80 -37.39 -5.06
CA ARG A 106 -43.17 -37.47 -4.54
C ARG A 106 -43.44 -36.44 -3.46
N GLU A 107 -42.70 -36.49 -2.36
CA GLU A 107 -43.01 -35.74 -1.13
C GLU A 107 -42.37 -34.35 -1.14
N TYR A 108 -41.13 -34.23 -1.60
CA TYR A 108 -40.40 -32.94 -1.65
C TYR A 108 -40.31 -32.34 -3.05
N ARG A 109 -41.24 -32.73 -3.95
CA ARG A 109 -41.22 -32.32 -5.36
C ARG A 109 -41.23 -30.80 -5.50
N GLY A 110 -40.19 -30.25 -6.14
CA GLY A 110 -40.05 -28.81 -6.36
C GLY A 110 -39.62 -28.01 -5.13
N ARG A 111 -39.68 -28.61 -3.93
CA ARG A 111 -39.17 -28.05 -2.68
C ARG A 111 -37.68 -28.33 -2.52
N ILE A 112 -37.24 -29.55 -2.86
CA ILE A 112 -35.83 -29.95 -2.90
C ILE A 112 -35.45 -30.27 -4.34
N VAL A 113 -34.40 -29.63 -4.85
CA VAL A 113 -33.86 -29.86 -6.19
C VAL A 113 -32.58 -30.67 -6.07
N PRO A 114 -32.55 -31.94 -6.54
CA PRO A 114 -31.35 -32.76 -6.50
C PRO A 114 -30.39 -32.39 -7.62
N TRP A 115 -29.13 -32.13 -7.27
CA TRP A 115 -28.03 -32.02 -8.22
C TRP A 115 -27.07 -33.18 -8.01
N ASP A 116 -27.15 -34.21 -8.86
CA ASP A 116 -26.15 -35.27 -8.92
C ASP A 116 -24.95 -34.87 -9.80
N GLY A 117 -23.92 -35.71 -9.87
CA GLY A 117 -22.71 -35.44 -10.65
C GLY A 117 -23.00 -35.17 -12.13
N GLU A 118 -23.93 -35.90 -12.75
CA GLU A 118 -24.35 -35.67 -14.14
C GLU A 118 -25.01 -34.31 -14.31
N LYS A 119 -25.97 -33.98 -13.45
CA LYS A 119 -26.66 -32.69 -13.48
C LYS A 119 -25.69 -31.53 -13.26
N LEU A 120 -24.77 -31.68 -12.31
CA LEU A 120 -23.79 -30.65 -11.98
C LEU A 120 -22.79 -30.44 -13.13
N ALA A 121 -22.31 -31.51 -13.77
CA ALA A 121 -21.44 -31.41 -14.95
C ALA A 121 -22.13 -30.69 -16.10
N SER A 122 -23.40 -31.05 -16.35
CA SER A 122 -24.21 -30.37 -17.36
C SER A 122 -24.37 -28.88 -17.05
N LEU A 123 -24.69 -28.51 -15.81
CA LEU A 123 -24.83 -27.10 -15.41
C LEU A 123 -23.52 -26.32 -15.57
N LEU A 124 -22.40 -26.84 -15.07
CA LEU A 124 -21.10 -26.17 -15.18
C LEU A 124 -20.68 -25.96 -16.64
N ASN A 125 -20.91 -26.96 -17.51
CA ASN A 125 -20.64 -26.85 -18.94
C ASN A 125 -21.57 -25.85 -19.64
N ASN A 126 -22.87 -25.88 -19.36
CA ASN A 126 -23.86 -25.00 -20.00
C ASN A 126 -23.62 -23.52 -19.68
N TYR A 127 -23.14 -23.22 -18.47
CA TYR A 127 -22.77 -21.87 -18.06
C TYR A 127 -21.31 -21.53 -18.35
N SER A 128 -20.62 -22.35 -19.17
CA SER A 128 -19.24 -22.15 -19.62
C SER A 128 -18.25 -21.92 -18.48
N ILE A 129 -18.42 -22.61 -17.34
CA ILE A 129 -17.49 -22.55 -16.22
C ILE A 129 -16.26 -23.37 -16.60
N PRO A 130 -15.06 -22.75 -16.66
CA PRO A 130 -13.86 -23.46 -17.10
C PRO A 130 -13.48 -24.54 -16.08
N VAL A 131 -13.13 -25.74 -16.57
CA VAL A 131 -12.46 -26.74 -15.73
C VAL A 131 -11.11 -26.16 -15.31
N PRO A 132 -10.79 -26.09 -14.00
CA PRO A 132 -9.48 -25.66 -13.52
C PRO A 132 -8.35 -26.48 -14.13
N ASP A 133 -7.23 -25.84 -14.46
CA ASP A 133 -6.14 -26.47 -15.22
C ASP A 133 -5.48 -27.63 -14.46
N ASP A 134 -5.50 -27.62 -13.13
CA ASP A 134 -5.03 -28.71 -12.27
C ASP A 134 -5.93 -29.95 -12.29
N LEU A 135 -7.24 -29.79 -12.55
CA LEU A 135 -8.15 -30.92 -12.75
C LEU A 135 -8.11 -31.47 -14.18
N LYS A 136 -7.69 -30.67 -15.17
CA LYS A 136 -7.42 -31.13 -16.55
C LYS A 136 -6.16 -32.00 -16.66
N VAL A 137 -5.21 -31.81 -15.74
CA VAL A 137 -4.00 -32.63 -15.64
C VAL A 137 -4.39 -34.01 -15.08
N ALA A 138 -5.27 -34.07 -14.08
CA ALA A 138 -5.82 -35.31 -13.55
C ALA A 138 -6.57 -36.16 -14.60
N GLU A 139 -7.42 -35.57 -15.46
CA GLU A 139 -8.10 -36.31 -16.55
C GLU A 139 -7.15 -36.86 -17.64
N ARG A 140 -5.94 -36.31 -17.75
CA ARG A 140 -4.88 -36.83 -18.64
C ARG A 140 -3.98 -37.84 -17.96
N GLU A 141 -3.86 -37.78 -16.64
CA GLU A 141 -3.08 -38.73 -15.83
C GLU A 141 -3.89 -40.01 -15.54
N GLU A 142 -5.20 -39.94 -15.34
CA GLU A 142 -6.06 -41.10 -15.05
C GLU A 142 -6.31 -42.04 -16.24
N LYS A 143 -5.97 -41.64 -17.47
CA LYS A 143 -6.03 -42.53 -18.65
C LYS A 143 -4.74 -43.28 -18.94
N GLU A 144 -3.71 -43.15 -18.10
CA GLU A 144 -2.45 -43.90 -18.20
C GLU A 144 -2.03 -44.60 -16.90
N GLU A 145 -2.95 -45.02 -16.03
CA GLU A 145 -2.59 -45.98 -14.97
C GLU A 145 -3.00 -47.41 -15.36
N LYS A 146 -2.29 -47.95 -16.36
CA LYS A 146 -1.99 -49.39 -16.30
C LYS A 146 -1.03 -49.56 -15.12
N ALA A 147 -1.35 -50.45 -14.18
CA ALA A 147 -0.43 -50.82 -13.13
C ALA A 147 0.96 -51.07 -13.73
N VAL A 148 1.95 -50.24 -13.34
CA VAL A 148 3.34 -50.29 -13.84
C VAL A 148 4.02 -51.63 -13.50
N LEU A 149 3.43 -52.37 -12.56
CA LEU A 149 3.96 -53.59 -11.98
C LEU A 149 3.03 -54.78 -12.24
N ASN A 150 3.62 -55.91 -12.62
CA ASN A 150 2.97 -57.20 -12.73
C ASN A 150 3.07 -57.97 -11.41
N GLU A 151 2.05 -58.76 -11.10
CA GLU A 151 2.10 -59.70 -9.98
C GLU A 151 2.77 -61.00 -10.40
N TYR A 152 3.74 -61.42 -9.59
CA TYR A 152 4.54 -62.61 -9.81
C TYR A 152 4.40 -63.54 -8.61
N HIS A 153 3.64 -64.62 -8.80
CA HIS A 153 3.56 -65.71 -7.84
C HIS A 153 4.85 -66.54 -7.90
N LEU A 154 5.51 -66.69 -6.75
CA LEU A 154 6.68 -67.55 -6.58
C LEU A 154 6.23 -68.92 -6.06
N ASP A 155 7.04 -69.96 -6.28
CA ASP A 155 6.80 -71.31 -5.77
C ASP A 155 7.34 -71.52 -4.33
N ALA A 156 7.99 -70.49 -3.78
CA ALA A 156 8.60 -70.47 -2.46
C ALA A 156 8.47 -69.08 -1.80
N PRO A 157 8.56 -68.99 -0.46
CA PRO A 157 8.57 -67.72 0.27
C PRO A 157 9.87 -66.93 0.05
N LEU A 158 9.84 -65.62 0.35
CA LEU A 158 11.03 -64.77 0.40
C LEU A 158 11.72 -64.88 1.76
N LEU A 159 13.06 -64.90 1.79
CA LEU A 159 13.84 -64.79 3.03
C LEU A 159 13.81 -63.37 3.60
N TYR A 160 13.73 -62.35 2.75
CA TYR A 160 13.63 -60.95 3.13
C TYR A 160 12.42 -60.32 2.45
N ASP A 161 11.66 -59.51 3.20
CA ASP A 161 10.50 -58.81 2.66
C ASP A 161 10.88 -57.85 1.53
N PHE A 162 10.17 -57.96 0.41
CA PHE A 162 10.31 -57.07 -0.73
C PHE A 162 9.01 -56.29 -0.94
N SER A 163 9.13 -54.98 -1.11
CA SER A 163 8.00 -54.08 -1.40
C SER A 163 8.47 -53.02 -2.38
N PRO A 164 7.81 -52.87 -3.54
CA PRO A 164 8.08 -51.81 -4.50
C PRO A 164 8.04 -50.42 -3.87
N ASP A 165 7.07 -50.15 -3.00
CA ASP A 165 6.91 -48.86 -2.34
C ASP A 165 8.10 -48.54 -1.44
N LYS A 166 8.59 -49.52 -0.67
CA LYS A 166 9.80 -49.35 0.16
C LYS A 166 11.04 -49.12 -0.68
N VAL A 167 11.14 -49.75 -1.86
CA VAL A 167 12.24 -49.54 -2.80
C VAL A 167 12.16 -48.12 -3.38
N LEU A 168 10.98 -47.71 -3.85
CA LEU A 168 10.76 -46.37 -4.38
C LEU A 168 10.98 -45.28 -3.34
N GLU A 169 10.53 -45.46 -2.09
CA GLU A 169 10.74 -44.52 -0.99
C GLU A 169 12.24 -44.28 -0.74
N ARG A 170 13.05 -45.36 -0.77
CA ARG A 170 14.51 -45.27 -0.65
C ARG A 170 15.12 -44.51 -1.82
N VAL A 171 14.70 -44.80 -3.04
CA VAL A 171 15.16 -44.08 -4.24
C VAL A 171 14.78 -42.59 -4.15
N ALA A 172 13.53 -42.28 -3.82
CA ALA A 172 13.02 -40.91 -3.69
C ALA A 172 13.76 -40.11 -2.62
N LYS A 173 14.10 -40.74 -1.48
CA LYS A 173 14.91 -40.13 -0.43
C LYS A 173 16.32 -39.78 -0.90
N ILE A 174 16.95 -40.65 -1.68
CA ILE A 174 18.31 -40.39 -2.19
C ILE A 174 18.28 -39.36 -3.32
N VAL A 175 17.30 -39.45 -4.23
CA VAL A 175 17.07 -38.47 -5.30
C VAL A 175 16.88 -37.07 -4.71
N SER A 176 16.02 -36.93 -3.70
CA SER A 176 15.76 -35.63 -3.07
C SER A 176 16.91 -35.08 -2.22
N SER A 177 17.80 -35.94 -1.73
CA SER A 177 19.01 -35.49 -1.03
C SER A 177 20.11 -35.02 -1.99
N ARG A 178 20.23 -35.62 -3.18
CA ARG A 178 21.29 -35.33 -4.16
C ARG A 178 20.91 -34.29 -5.21
N PHE A 179 19.63 -34.22 -5.56
CA PHE A 179 19.11 -33.34 -6.61
C PHE A 179 18.05 -32.39 -6.03
N PRO A 180 17.81 -31.21 -6.64
CA PRO A 180 16.75 -30.29 -6.23
C PRO A 180 15.35 -30.82 -6.61
N VAL A 181 15.03 -32.08 -6.33
CA VAL A 181 13.75 -32.74 -6.63
C VAL A 181 13.10 -33.13 -5.31
N LYS A 182 11.77 -32.97 -5.18
CA LYS A 182 11.10 -33.44 -3.95
C LYS A 182 10.83 -34.94 -4.02
N ALA A 183 10.78 -35.61 -2.87
CA ALA A 183 10.56 -37.06 -2.84
C ALA A 183 9.20 -37.49 -3.42
N ASP A 184 8.17 -36.66 -3.26
CA ASP A 184 6.83 -36.84 -3.82
C ASP A 184 6.76 -36.55 -5.34
N GLU A 185 7.80 -35.96 -5.94
CA GLU A 185 7.92 -35.76 -7.39
C GLU A 185 8.59 -36.95 -8.09
N VAL A 186 8.94 -38.03 -7.37
CA VAL A 186 9.60 -39.24 -7.89
C VAL A 186 8.57 -40.35 -8.05
N GLU A 187 8.33 -40.75 -9.29
CA GLU A 187 7.35 -41.76 -9.64
C GLU A 187 8.02 -42.99 -10.24
N LEU A 188 7.45 -44.17 -9.98
CA LEU A 188 7.96 -45.42 -10.52
C LEU A 188 7.59 -45.55 -12.01
N ALA A 189 8.59 -45.73 -12.87
CA ALA A 189 8.39 -45.99 -14.29
C ALA A 189 8.62 -47.47 -14.65
N SER A 190 9.59 -48.12 -14.02
CA SER A 190 9.78 -49.57 -14.10
C SER A 190 10.56 -50.10 -12.90
N LEU A 191 10.34 -51.37 -12.56
CA LEU A 191 11.03 -52.09 -11.49
C LEU A 191 11.43 -53.49 -11.95
N ARG A 192 12.73 -53.74 -12.10
CA ARG A 192 13.27 -55.08 -12.31
C ARG A 192 13.88 -55.58 -11.02
N VAL A 193 13.53 -56.80 -10.61
CA VAL A 193 14.06 -57.44 -9.40
C VAL A 193 14.80 -58.73 -9.71
N ASP A 194 16.00 -58.86 -9.14
CA ASP A 194 16.82 -60.06 -9.21
C ASP A 194 16.70 -60.85 -7.90
N LEU A 195 16.29 -62.11 -8.03
CA LEU A 195 16.12 -63.05 -6.92
C LEU A 195 17.12 -64.19 -7.06
N ASP A 196 17.76 -64.58 -5.95
CA ASP A 196 18.52 -65.82 -5.88
C ASP A 196 17.71 -66.92 -5.20
N THR A 197 17.85 -68.16 -5.65
CA THR A 197 17.36 -69.32 -4.89
C THR A 197 18.32 -69.69 -3.78
N ALA A 198 17.82 -69.94 -2.59
CA ALA A 198 18.55 -70.52 -1.47
C ALA A 198 17.73 -71.63 -0.80
N TYR A 199 18.35 -72.40 0.09
CA TYR A 199 17.69 -73.51 0.78
C TYR A 199 17.89 -73.42 2.28
N ILE A 200 16.78 -73.54 3.02
CA ILE A 200 16.80 -73.82 4.46
C ILE A 200 16.74 -75.33 4.62
N VAL A 201 17.72 -75.91 5.30
CA VAL A 201 17.82 -77.35 5.46
C VAL A 201 17.94 -77.68 6.94
N SER A 202 16.92 -78.34 7.49
CA SER A 202 16.92 -78.82 8.86
C SER A 202 17.70 -80.11 8.95
N TRP A 203 18.64 -80.20 9.88
CA TRP A 203 19.55 -81.32 10.00
C TRP A 203 19.67 -81.81 11.45
N SER A 204 20.12 -83.04 11.63
CA SER A 204 20.45 -83.63 12.92
C SER A 204 21.61 -84.60 12.83
N VAL A 205 22.26 -84.84 13.97
CA VAL A 205 23.32 -85.85 14.12
C VAL A 205 22.89 -86.81 15.25
N GLU A 206 23.32 -88.08 15.17
CA GLU A 206 23.04 -89.14 16.15
C GLU A 206 23.70 -88.84 17.51
N GLU A 207 23.16 -87.87 18.25
CA GLU A 207 23.43 -87.52 19.65
C GLU A 207 22.49 -86.38 20.15
N GLY A 208 21.39 -86.12 19.44
CA GLY A 208 20.37 -85.13 19.82
C GLY A 208 20.65 -83.69 19.36
N LYS A 209 21.82 -83.42 18.76
CA LYS A 209 22.11 -82.12 18.13
C LYS A 209 21.31 -81.99 16.83
N ARG A 210 20.59 -80.87 16.72
CA ARG A 210 19.79 -80.50 15.56
C ARG A 210 19.86 -79.00 15.34
N GLY A 211 19.76 -78.57 14.09
CA GLY A 211 19.79 -77.17 13.73
C GLY A 211 19.26 -76.94 12.32
N GLU A 212 19.31 -75.69 11.86
CA GLU A 212 18.88 -75.29 10.53
C GLU A 212 19.97 -74.55 9.81
N ALA A 213 20.35 -75.07 8.64
CA ALA A 213 21.30 -74.40 7.79
C ALA A 213 20.58 -73.51 6.78
N LEU A 214 21.11 -72.31 6.53
CA LEU A 214 20.81 -71.53 5.34
C LEU A 214 21.95 -71.71 4.34
N VAL A 215 21.65 -72.35 3.20
CA VAL A 215 22.60 -72.61 2.11
C VAL A 215 22.33 -71.63 0.97
N LEU A 216 23.26 -70.70 0.74
CA LEU A 216 23.13 -69.62 -0.23
C LEU A 216 23.83 -69.95 -1.56
N SER A 217 25.05 -70.50 -1.49
CA SER A 217 25.86 -70.89 -2.65
C SER A 217 26.88 -71.95 -2.27
N GLY A 218 27.78 -72.33 -3.19
CA GLY A 218 28.85 -73.32 -2.97
C GLY A 218 29.74 -73.01 -1.76
N ASP A 219 30.00 -71.73 -1.52
CA ASP A 219 30.95 -71.26 -0.48
C ASP A 219 30.27 -70.50 0.66
N GLU A 220 28.99 -70.14 0.53
CA GLU A 220 28.23 -69.36 1.52
C GLU A 220 27.13 -70.21 2.18
N MET A 221 27.38 -70.62 3.42
CA MET A 221 26.43 -71.37 4.24
C MET A 221 26.54 -70.98 5.72
N ILE A 222 25.39 -70.90 6.39
CA ILE A 222 25.30 -70.70 7.84
C ILE A 222 24.65 -71.93 8.44
N LEU A 223 25.40 -72.74 9.20
CA LEU A 223 24.98 -74.08 9.64
C LEU A 223 23.93 -74.08 10.77
N ASN A 224 24.00 -73.12 11.69
CA ASN A 224 23.05 -72.91 12.79
C ASN A 224 22.35 -71.54 12.61
N ALA A 225 21.68 -71.34 11.48
CA ALA A 225 21.12 -70.06 11.07
C ALA A 225 20.00 -69.57 12.02
N GLU A 226 19.36 -70.48 12.77
CA GLU A 226 18.41 -70.16 13.83
C GLU A 226 19.03 -69.47 15.05
N SER A 227 20.35 -69.60 15.22
CA SER A 227 21.12 -68.94 16.29
C SER A 227 21.72 -67.61 15.83
N ASP A 228 21.64 -67.28 14.53
CA ASP A 228 22.11 -65.99 14.00
C ASP A 228 21.10 -64.87 14.36
N PRO A 229 21.50 -63.83 15.10
CA PRO A 229 20.61 -62.75 15.53
C PRO A 229 19.89 -62.02 14.37
N LYS A 230 20.48 -62.00 13.17
CA LYS A 230 19.92 -61.33 11.98
C LYS A 230 18.98 -62.23 11.19
N LEU A 231 19.14 -63.55 11.27
CA LEU A 231 18.36 -64.52 10.48
C LEU A 231 17.29 -65.25 11.27
N ALA A 232 17.44 -65.41 12.59
CA ALA A 232 16.52 -66.18 13.43
C ALA A 232 15.05 -65.76 13.25
N ASN A 233 14.78 -64.45 13.16
CA ASN A 233 13.43 -63.92 12.93
C ASN A 233 12.93 -64.19 11.51
N GLN A 234 13.78 -64.04 10.49
CA GLN A 234 13.42 -64.31 9.09
C GLN A 234 13.12 -65.79 8.87
N LEU A 235 13.93 -66.68 9.45
CA LEU A 235 13.73 -68.13 9.37
C LEU A 235 12.43 -68.56 10.05
N ARG A 236 12.09 -67.98 11.22
CA ARG A 236 10.80 -68.24 11.88
C ARG A 236 9.61 -67.77 11.03
N LYS A 237 9.74 -66.62 10.37
CA LYS A 237 8.70 -66.05 9.51
C LYS A 237 8.47 -66.90 8.26
N VAL A 238 9.55 -67.23 7.55
CA VAL A 238 9.54 -68.09 6.36
C VAL A 238 8.86 -69.44 6.62
N LYS A 239 8.99 -70.00 7.83
CA LYS A 239 8.34 -71.28 8.17
C LYS A 239 6.82 -71.21 8.14
N LEU A 240 6.26 -70.07 8.55
CA LEU A 240 4.83 -69.82 8.64
C LEU A 240 4.24 -69.30 7.31
N ASP A 241 5.08 -68.71 6.46
CA ASP A 241 4.64 -68.05 5.23
C ASP A 241 4.30 -69.04 4.10
N SER A 242 3.30 -68.68 3.30
CA SER A 242 2.95 -69.34 2.03
C SER A 242 3.86 -68.86 0.88
N PRO A 243 3.81 -69.47 -0.32
CA PRO A 243 4.58 -68.98 -1.46
C PRO A 243 4.34 -67.49 -1.70
N ALA A 244 5.42 -66.73 -1.91
CA ALA A 244 5.35 -65.28 -1.92
C ALA A 244 4.79 -64.72 -3.24
N VAL A 245 4.12 -63.57 -3.16
CA VAL A 245 3.72 -62.77 -4.31
C VAL A 245 4.53 -61.48 -4.29
N ILE A 246 5.19 -61.18 -5.41
CA ILE A 246 5.93 -59.93 -5.57
C ILE A 246 5.35 -59.12 -6.72
N GLN A 247 5.51 -57.80 -6.64
CA GLN A 247 5.12 -56.87 -7.68
C GLN A 247 6.38 -56.30 -8.32
N ALA A 248 6.54 -56.46 -9.64
CA ALA A 248 7.66 -55.92 -10.40
C ALA A 248 7.25 -55.75 -11.87
N THR A 249 7.90 -54.88 -12.61
CA THR A 249 7.75 -54.85 -14.08
C THR A 249 8.36 -56.11 -14.69
N GLU A 250 9.54 -56.52 -14.20
CA GLU A 250 10.26 -57.73 -14.61
C GLU A 250 10.90 -58.44 -13.41
N ARG A 251 11.05 -59.78 -13.48
CA ARG A 251 11.81 -60.56 -12.49
C ARG A 251 12.85 -61.45 -13.17
N THR A 252 14.03 -61.54 -12.58
CA THR A 252 15.07 -62.53 -12.94
C THR A 252 15.32 -63.44 -11.75
N ILE A 253 15.41 -64.76 -11.97
CA ILE A 253 15.72 -65.74 -10.93
C ILE A 253 17.03 -66.41 -11.25
N ASN A 254 18.03 -66.21 -10.41
CA ASN A 254 19.31 -66.90 -10.47
C ASN A 254 19.26 -68.13 -9.57
N THR A 255 19.69 -69.27 -10.11
CA THR A 255 19.76 -70.53 -9.35
C THR A 255 21.22 -70.89 -9.13
N PRO A 256 21.89 -70.33 -8.09
CA PRO A 256 23.31 -70.57 -7.85
C PRO A 256 23.62 -72.03 -7.49
N LEU A 257 22.61 -72.78 -7.02
CA LEU A 257 22.79 -74.14 -6.55
C LEU A 257 21.49 -74.95 -6.68
N SER A 258 21.60 -76.25 -6.95
CA SER A 258 20.48 -77.18 -6.96
C SER A 258 20.14 -77.68 -5.54
N PRO A 259 18.92 -78.22 -5.32
CA PRO A 259 18.53 -78.76 -4.01
C PRO A 259 19.40 -79.94 -3.54
N GLY A 260 19.99 -80.69 -4.48
CA GLY A 260 20.86 -81.84 -4.17
C GLY A 260 22.24 -81.38 -3.72
N GLU A 261 22.84 -80.44 -4.44
CA GLU A 261 24.11 -79.82 -4.07
C GLU A 261 24.02 -79.15 -2.69
N ALA A 262 22.88 -78.54 -2.34
CA ALA A 262 22.72 -77.88 -1.04
C ALA A 262 22.84 -78.87 0.13
N VAL A 263 22.29 -80.08 -0.06
CA VAL A 263 22.37 -81.16 0.92
C VAL A 263 23.78 -81.71 1.04
N VAL A 264 24.47 -81.90 -0.09
CA VAL A 264 25.86 -82.40 -0.11
C VAL A 264 26.78 -81.43 0.63
N LEU A 265 26.72 -80.13 0.28
CA LEU A 265 27.52 -79.10 0.94
C LEU A 265 27.24 -79.03 2.44
N LEU A 266 25.97 -79.15 2.84
CA LEU A 266 25.60 -79.14 4.25
C LEU A 266 26.18 -80.33 4.99
N LYS A 267 26.00 -81.55 4.45
CA LYS A 267 26.51 -82.76 5.08
C LYS A 267 28.02 -82.71 5.24
N GLU A 268 28.74 -82.27 4.21
CA GLU A 268 30.20 -82.08 4.28
C GLU A 268 30.59 -81.08 5.38
N ARG A 269 29.91 -79.93 5.44
CA ARG A 269 30.20 -78.88 6.43
C ARG A 269 29.87 -79.33 7.85
N ALA A 270 28.70 -79.94 8.07
CA ALA A 270 28.24 -80.42 9.36
C ALA A 270 29.08 -81.60 9.87
N ALA A 271 29.43 -82.54 8.98
CA ALA A 271 30.33 -83.65 9.28
C ALA A 271 31.68 -83.14 9.80
N ARG A 272 32.24 -82.15 9.11
CA ARG A 272 33.50 -81.50 9.51
C ARG A 272 33.38 -80.75 10.84
N GLU A 273 32.31 -79.98 11.05
CA GLU A 273 32.13 -79.17 12.26
C GLU A 273 31.89 -80.02 13.52
N PHE A 274 31.19 -81.15 13.38
CA PHE A 274 30.87 -82.03 14.50
C PHE A 274 31.76 -83.28 14.60
N GLY A 275 32.74 -83.45 13.70
CA GLY A 275 33.67 -84.58 13.71
C GLY A 275 33.03 -85.94 13.42
N VAL A 276 31.95 -85.94 12.64
CA VAL A 276 31.17 -87.14 12.27
C VAL A 276 31.32 -87.44 10.78
N THR A 277 30.85 -88.61 10.33
CA THR A 277 30.77 -88.92 8.88
C THR A 277 29.52 -88.30 8.25
N GLU A 278 29.56 -87.99 6.95
CA GLU A 278 28.40 -87.41 6.22
C GLU A 278 27.13 -88.29 6.30
N ASN A 279 27.29 -89.60 6.47
CA ASN A 279 26.19 -90.55 6.64
C ASN A 279 25.47 -90.39 8.00
N GLN A 280 26.16 -89.87 9.01
CA GLN A 280 25.60 -89.61 10.34
C GLN A 280 24.85 -88.28 10.41
N VAL A 281 24.98 -87.41 9.40
CA VAL A 281 24.19 -86.18 9.26
C VAL A 281 22.88 -86.52 8.54
N ARG A 282 21.78 -86.51 9.29
CA ARG A 282 20.43 -86.76 8.76
C ARG A 282 19.75 -85.45 8.39
N ILE A 283 19.22 -85.37 7.17
CA ILE A 283 18.39 -84.25 6.72
C ILE A 283 16.94 -84.54 7.13
N ILE A 284 16.34 -83.63 7.89
CA ILE A 284 14.97 -83.74 8.39
C ILE A 284 14.00 -83.12 7.39
N ASP A 285 14.30 -81.90 6.95
CA ASP A 285 13.48 -81.14 6.02
C ASP A 285 14.36 -80.25 5.13
N ARG A 286 13.85 -79.91 3.94
CA ARG A 286 14.48 -78.94 3.04
C ARG A 286 13.41 -78.04 2.45
N ARG A 287 13.67 -76.73 2.50
CA ARG A 287 12.75 -75.72 2.03
C ARG A 287 13.47 -74.72 1.12
N LYS A 288 12.96 -74.56 -0.09
CA LYS A 288 13.43 -73.52 -1.02
C LYS A 288 12.94 -72.16 -0.53
N VAL A 289 13.80 -71.15 -0.63
CA VAL A 289 13.49 -69.75 -0.36
C VAL A 289 14.09 -68.86 -1.45
N TYR A 290 13.51 -67.69 -1.64
CA TYR A 290 14.02 -66.68 -2.56
C TYR A 290 14.65 -65.52 -1.80
N ILE A 291 15.80 -65.03 -2.27
CA ILE A 291 16.52 -63.91 -1.67
C ILE A 291 16.53 -62.77 -2.68
N PRO A 292 15.81 -61.66 -2.40
CA PRO A 292 15.94 -60.45 -3.20
C PRO A 292 17.37 -59.89 -3.07
N ARG A 293 18.10 -59.80 -4.19
CA ARG A 293 19.48 -59.28 -4.21
C ARG A 293 19.52 -57.83 -4.65
N ARG A 294 18.96 -57.54 -5.81
CA ARG A 294 19.10 -56.25 -6.48
C ARG A 294 17.78 -55.82 -7.09
N ALA A 295 17.50 -54.54 -7.03
CA ALA A 295 16.38 -53.91 -7.74
C ALA A 295 16.90 -52.78 -8.63
N GLU A 296 16.66 -52.91 -9.93
CA GLU A 296 16.86 -51.87 -10.93
C GLU A 296 15.56 -51.08 -11.08
N VAL A 297 15.61 -49.79 -10.77
CA VAL A 297 14.46 -48.90 -10.75
C VAL A 297 14.64 -47.86 -11.85
N GLU A 298 13.73 -47.78 -12.81
CA GLU A 298 13.58 -46.57 -13.62
C GLU A 298 12.50 -45.70 -13.00
N PHE A 299 12.80 -44.42 -12.80
CA PHE A 299 11.89 -43.48 -12.18
C PHE A 299 11.70 -42.24 -13.05
N ARG A 300 10.53 -41.62 -12.93
CA ARG A 300 10.17 -40.36 -13.59
C ARG A 300 10.21 -39.23 -12.57
N VAL A 301 10.75 -38.08 -12.99
CA VAL A 301 10.73 -36.83 -12.23
C VAL A 301 10.29 -35.70 -13.14
N GLY A 302 9.01 -35.34 -13.06
CA GLY A 302 8.39 -34.42 -14.02
C GLY A 302 8.57 -34.90 -15.47
N SER A 303 9.27 -34.12 -16.30
CA SER A 303 9.51 -34.45 -17.71
C SER A 303 10.80 -35.25 -17.97
N ASN A 304 11.49 -35.70 -16.93
CA ASN A 304 12.78 -36.40 -17.03
C ASN A 304 12.69 -37.82 -16.48
N ARG A 305 13.68 -38.66 -16.80
CA ARG A 305 13.79 -40.04 -16.32
C ARG A 305 15.19 -40.28 -15.76
N GLY A 306 15.24 -41.07 -14.68
CA GLY A 306 16.48 -41.52 -14.06
C GLY A 306 16.47 -43.01 -13.82
N LYS A 307 17.64 -43.54 -13.48
CA LYS A 307 17.82 -44.94 -13.09
C LYS A 307 18.39 -44.99 -11.69
N ALA A 308 17.94 -45.95 -10.90
CA ALA A 308 18.49 -46.22 -9.60
C ALA A 308 18.74 -47.71 -9.44
N LEU A 309 19.78 -48.01 -8.68
CA LEU A 309 20.16 -49.35 -8.32
C LEU A 309 20.10 -49.53 -6.83
N VAL A 310 19.30 -50.49 -6.38
CA VAL A 310 19.10 -50.77 -4.96
C VAL A 310 19.62 -52.16 -4.64
N GLU A 311 20.68 -52.22 -3.85
CA GLU A 311 21.13 -53.46 -3.20
C GLU A 311 20.18 -53.74 -2.02
N LEU A 312 19.40 -54.81 -2.11
CA LEU A 312 18.30 -55.09 -1.18
C LEU A 312 18.78 -55.56 0.21
N PRO A 313 19.84 -56.37 0.35
CA PRO A 313 20.33 -56.83 1.65
C PRO A 313 20.87 -55.73 2.56
N ASP A 314 21.60 -54.75 2.02
CA ASP A 314 22.22 -53.66 2.79
C ASP A 314 21.53 -52.30 2.59
N GLY A 315 20.64 -52.20 1.61
CA GLY A 315 19.88 -51.01 1.30
C GLY A 315 20.67 -49.89 0.62
N LYS A 316 21.85 -50.18 0.06
CA LYS A 316 22.62 -49.18 -0.69
C LYS A 316 21.89 -48.81 -1.97
N VAL A 317 21.88 -47.51 -2.28
CA VAL A 317 21.21 -46.97 -3.46
C VAL A 317 22.19 -46.13 -4.27
N GLU A 318 22.38 -46.51 -5.53
CA GLU A 318 23.06 -45.70 -6.53
C GLU A 318 22.03 -45.06 -7.45
N VAL A 319 22.17 -43.78 -7.77
CA VAL A 319 21.20 -43.04 -8.58
C VAL A 319 21.94 -42.33 -9.71
N GLU A 320 21.48 -42.55 -10.93
CA GLU A 320 21.87 -41.80 -12.13
C GLU A 320 20.69 -40.96 -12.61
N LEU A 321 20.85 -39.63 -12.55
CA LEU A 321 19.90 -38.66 -13.09
C LEU A 321 20.67 -37.51 -13.73
N ARG A 322 20.46 -37.30 -15.04
CA ARG A 322 21.09 -36.21 -15.80
C ARG A 322 20.13 -35.02 -15.91
N ALA A 323 20.68 -33.81 -15.94
CA ALA A 323 19.86 -32.63 -16.19
C ALA A 323 19.25 -32.71 -17.61
N LEU A 324 18.08 -32.11 -17.79
CA LEU A 324 17.46 -32.00 -19.11
C LEU A 324 18.34 -31.13 -20.03
N PRO A 325 18.34 -31.38 -21.35
CA PRO A 325 19.15 -30.61 -22.29
C PRO A 325 18.66 -29.16 -22.39
N GLU A 326 19.56 -28.20 -22.67
CA GLU A 326 19.22 -26.77 -22.81
C GLU A 326 18.08 -26.52 -23.80
N LYS A 327 18.06 -27.26 -24.91
CA LYS A 327 17.01 -27.19 -25.94
C LYS A 327 15.60 -27.39 -25.35
N TYR A 328 15.44 -28.26 -24.36
CA TYR A 328 14.15 -28.47 -23.68
C TYR A 328 13.64 -27.19 -23.01
N PHE A 329 14.54 -26.48 -22.32
CA PHE A 329 14.18 -25.24 -21.61
C PHE A 329 13.90 -24.09 -22.56
N ILE A 330 14.64 -24.00 -23.66
CA ILE A 330 14.39 -23.00 -24.71
C ILE A 330 12.99 -23.21 -25.30
N GLU A 331 12.64 -24.43 -25.72
CA GLU A 331 11.33 -24.72 -26.31
C GLU A 331 10.17 -24.46 -25.33
N ARG A 332 10.33 -24.84 -24.06
CA ARG A 332 9.37 -24.55 -23.00
C ARG A 332 9.21 -23.05 -22.77
N THR A 333 10.31 -22.30 -22.79
CA THR A 333 10.31 -20.85 -22.62
C THR A 333 9.61 -20.15 -23.79
N VAL A 334 9.94 -20.51 -25.03
CA VAL A 334 9.30 -19.95 -26.23
C VAL A 334 7.78 -20.13 -26.19
N LYS A 335 7.31 -21.33 -25.85
CA LYS A 335 5.87 -21.60 -25.70
C LYS A 335 5.22 -20.79 -24.58
N ALA A 336 5.89 -20.66 -23.44
CA ALA A 336 5.36 -19.93 -22.29
C ALA A 336 5.30 -18.41 -22.56
N VAL A 337 6.36 -17.84 -23.16
CA VAL A 337 6.43 -16.43 -23.55
C VAL A 337 5.39 -16.12 -24.62
N SER A 338 5.32 -16.91 -25.69
CA SER A 338 4.32 -16.71 -26.75
C SER A 338 2.89 -16.77 -26.22
N LYS A 339 2.59 -17.65 -25.26
CA LYS A 339 1.28 -17.70 -24.60
C LYS A 339 0.98 -16.44 -23.77
N GLU A 340 1.97 -15.89 -23.08
CA GLU A 340 1.81 -14.72 -22.20
C GLU A 340 1.75 -13.40 -22.98
N THR A 341 2.67 -13.21 -23.94
CA THR A 341 2.85 -11.93 -24.66
C THR A 341 2.17 -11.90 -26.03
N GLY A 342 1.84 -13.07 -26.61
CA GLY A 342 1.38 -13.18 -27.99
C GLY A 342 2.48 -12.98 -29.05
N GLU A 343 3.76 -12.89 -28.64
CA GLU A 343 4.89 -12.60 -29.54
C GLU A 343 5.85 -13.76 -29.73
N GLU A 344 6.57 -13.72 -30.86
CA GLU A 344 7.68 -14.61 -31.14
C GLU A 344 8.96 -14.16 -30.43
N VAL A 345 9.74 -15.14 -29.97
CA VAL A 345 11.02 -14.91 -29.30
C VAL A 345 12.11 -14.68 -30.35
N ARG A 346 12.82 -13.55 -30.24
CA ARG A 346 13.89 -13.17 -31.19
C ARG A 346 15.28 -13.61 -30.73
N ALA A 347 15.54 -13.57 -29.43
CA ALA A 347 16.83 -13.93 -28.85
C ALA A 347 16.64 -14.65 -27.52
N VAL A 348 17.47 -15.67 -27.28
CA VAL A 348 17.52 -16.43 -26.04
C VAL A 348 18.96 -16.61 -25.58
N GLU A 349 19.15 -16.61 -24.27
CA GLU A 349 20.38 -16.93 -23.57
C GLU A 349 20.04 -17.88 -22.43
N VAL A 350 20.78 -18.98 -22.31
CA VAL A 350 20.61 -19.95 -21.23
C VAL A 350 21.72 -19.77 -20.21
N ILE A 351 21.35 -19.54 -18.96
CA ILE A 351 22.27 -19.39 -17.84
C ILE A 351 22.00 -20.54 -16.87
N GLN A 352 22.96 -21.45 -16.76
CA GLN A 352 22.89 -22.53 -15.79
C GLN A 352 23.52 -22.09 -14.45
N LYS A 353 22.73 -22.15 -13.38
CA LYS A 353 23.20 -22.02 -11.99
C LYS A 353 22.96 -23.34 -11.27
N GLU A 354 23.77 -23.69 -10.28
CA GLU A 354 23.84 -25.02 -9.65
C GLU A 354 22.48 -25.70 -9.37
N ARG A 355 21.44 -24.94 -8.98
CA ARG A 355 20.11 -25.49 -8.65
C ARG A 355 18.98 -25.06 -9.60
N LYS A 356 19.24 -24.21 -10.59
CA LYS A 356 18.21 -23.63 -11.48
C LYS A 356 18.80 -23.33 -12.86
N ILE A 357 18.01 -23.60 -13.91
CA ILE A 357 18.31 -23.13 -15.26
C ILE A 357 17.44 -21.91 -15.53
N THR A 358 18.07 -20.81 -15.96
CA THR A 358 17.38 -19.57 -16.30
C THR A 358 17.54 -19.31 -17.79
N VAL A 359 16.43 -19.14 -18.50
CA VAL A 359 16.41 -18.72 -19.91
C VAL A 359 15.98 -17.27 -19.95
N ARG A 360 16.86 -16.40 -20.43
CA ARG A 360 16.59 -14.97 -20.64
C ARG A 360 16.46 -14.69 -22.12
N GLY A 361 15.72 -13.65 -22.47
CA GLY A 361 15.59 -13.30 -23.86
C GLY A 361 14.75 -12.06 -24.09
N LYS A 362 14.49 -11.81 -25.37
CA LYS A 362 13.67 -10.70 -25.83
C LYS A 362 12.77 -11.13 -26.99
N THR A 363 11.61 -10.51 -27.03
CA THR A 363 10.66 -10.49 -28.14
C THR A 363 10.79 -9.13 -28.85
N GLU A 364 9.81 -8.70 -29.63
CA GLU A 364 9.81 -7.38 -30.22
C GLU A 364 9.61 -6.29 -29.16
N ARG A 365 8.67 -6.50 -28.24
CA ARG A 365 8.28 -5.50 -27.23
C ARG A 365 8.69 -5.86 -25.80
N PHE A 366 8.92 -7.13 -25.50
CA PHE A 366 9.16 -7.62 -24.14
C PHE A 366 10.57 -8.21 -23.95
N SER A 367 11.17 -7.96 -22.80
CA SER A 367 12.19 -8.85 -22.23
C SER A 367 11.55 -9.91 -21.35
N PHE A 368 12.18 -11.07 -21.22
CA PHE A 368 11.69 -12.12 -20.35
C PHE A 368 12.82 -12.87 -19.63
N GLU A 369 12.45 -13.45 -18.49
CA GLU A 369 13.26 -14.38 -17.73
C GLU A 369 12.40 -15.55 -17.26
N ALA A 370 12.73 -16.76 -17.70
CA ALA A 370 12.08 -17.99 -17.28
C ALA A 370 13.06 -18.84 -16.46
N SER A 371 12.68 -19.24 -15.26
CA SER A 371 13.50 -20.08 -14.38
C SER A 371 12.88 -21.46 -14.20
N PHE A 372 13.70 -22.50 -14.32
CA PHE A 372 13.28 -23.90 -14.29
C PHE A 372 14.09 -24.71 -13.28
N ASN A 373 13.49 -25.81 -12.84
CA ASN A 373 14.23 -26.89 -12.21
C ASN A 373 15.00 -27.70 -13.28
N PRO A 374 16.33 -27.84 -13.17
CA PRO A 374 17.17 -28.49 -14.18
C PRO A 374 16.86 -29.98 -14.39
N TYR A 375 16.30 -30.64 -13.37
CA TYR A 375 16.05 -32.08 -13.40
C TYR A 375 14.59 -32.41 -13.66
N THR A 376 13.62 -31.68 -13.09
CA THR A 376 12.19 -31.98 -13.31
C THR A 376 11.62 -31.31 -14.56
N GLY A 377 12.26 -30.24 -15.05
CA GLY A 377 11.75 -29.44 -16.17
C GLY A 377 10.59 -28.50 -15.80
N LYS A 378 10.25 -28.41 -14.50
CA LYS A 378 9.16 -27.57 -13.98
C LYS A 378 9.53 -26.09 -14.09
N LEU A 379 8.64 -25.29 -14.67
CA LEU A 379 8.73 -23.83 -14.69
C LEU A 379 8.45 -23.31 -13.28
N LEU A 380 9.45 -22.65 -12.69
CA LEU A 380 9.38 -22.09 -11.34
C LEU A 380 8.89 -20.64 -11.37
N HIS A 381 9.34 -19.88 -12.37
CA HIS A 381 9.01 -18.47 -12.52
C HIS A 381 9.10 -18.05 -13.99
N LEU A 382 8.18 -17.19 -14.42
CA LEU A 382 8.24 -16.48 -15.69
C LEU A 382 8.00 -15.00 -15.38
N ASP A 383 8.96 -14.16 -15.70
CA ASP A 383 8.82 -12.71 -15.68
C ASP A 383 8.90 -12.20 -17.11
N THR A 384 7.94 -11.37 -17.51
CA THR A 384 7.89 -10.70 -18.80
C THR A 384 7.71 -9.21 -18.55
N ARG A 385 8.46 -8.38 -19.26
CA ARG A 385 8.40 -6.93 -19.08
C ARG A 385 8.53 -6.21 -20.42
N MET A 386 7.51 -5.44 -20.73
CA MET A 386 7.48 -4.54 -21.88
C MET A 386 8.48 -3.40 -21.69
N SER A 387 9.20 -3.04 -22.75
CA SER A 387 10.11 -1.90 -22.73
C SER A 387 9.37 -0.57 -22.76
N ASP A 388 9.97 0.48 -22.21
CA ASP A 388 9.38 1.82 -22.16
C ASP A 388 9.07 2.37 -23.57
N ASP A 389 9.94 2.07 -24.56
CA ASP A 389 9.72 2.41 -25.97
C ASP A 389 8.53 1.65 -26.58
N ALA A 390 8.37 0.37 -26.22
CA ALA A 390 7.23 -0.43 -26.67
C ALA A 390 5.91 0.04 -26.04
N VAL A 391 5.94 0.52 -24.79
CA VAL A 391 4.77 1.13 -24.13
C VAL A 391 4.33 2.38 -24.91
N ARG A 392 5.26 3.27 -25.27
CA ARG A 392 4.95 4.48 -26.06
C ARG A 392 4.34 4.13 -27.42
N LYS A 393 4.96 3.21 -28.16
CA LYS A 393 4.46 2.73 -29.46
C LYS A 393 3.09 2.06 -29.34
N LEU A 394 2.83 1.33 -28.26
CA LEU A 394 1.53 0.72 -28.02
C LEU A 394 0.44 1.78 -27.84
N ILE A 395 0.73 2.84 -27.09
CA ILE A 395 -0.20 3.97 -26.91
C ILE A 395 -0.44 4.67 -28.25
N GLU A 396 0.61 5.03 -28.98
CA GLU A 396 0.53 5.73 -30.27
C GLU A 396 -0.25 4.93 -31.32
N SER A 397 -0.07 3.61 -31.37
CA SER A 397 -0.79 2.73 -32.30
C SER A 397 -2.26 2.53 -31.90
N SER A 398 -2.56 2.55 -30.60
CA SER A 398 -3.92 2.34 -30.09
C SER A 398 -4.75 3.61 -30.08
N TYR A 399 -4.09 4.76 -29.96
CA TYR A 399 -4.69 6.09 -30.01
C TYR A 399 -3.95 6.95 -31.05
N PRO A 400 -4.19 6.72 -32.36
CA PRO A 400 -3.51 7.46 -33.41
C PRO A 400 -3.80 8.97 -33.33
N GLY A 401 -2.76 9.79 -33.48
CA GLY A 401 -2.87 11.26 -33.41
C GLY A 401 -3.09 11.82 -32.00
N SER A 402 -2.94 10.99 -30.97
CA SER A 402 -2.98 11.42 -29.58
C SER A 402 -1.65 12.01 -29.10
N GLU A 403 -1.71 12.81 -28.04
CA GLU A 403 -0.53 13.32 -27.34
C GLU A 403 -0.39 12.61 -25.98
N ILE A 404 0.80 12.08 -25.68
CA ILE A 404 1.09 11.46 -24.39
C ILE A 404 1.52 12.55 -23.40
N LEU A 405 0.68 12.84 -22.42
CA LEU A 405 0.93 13.86 -21.40
C LEU A 405 1.89 13.36 -20.31
N GLY A 406 1.83 12.06 -19.99
CA GLY A 406 2.67 11.45 -18.98
C GLY A 406 2.54 9.93 -18.95
N ILE A 407 3.59 9.25 -18.50
CA ILE A 407 3.60 7.79 -18.26
C ILE A 407 4.23 7.53 -16.90
N GLU A 408 3.50 6.87 -16.01
CA GLU A 408 4.00 6.37 -14.74
C GLU A 408 4.21 4.84 -14.83
N LEU A 409 5.43 4.39 -14.56
CA LEU A 409 5.82 2.98 -14.64
C LEU A 409 5.90 2.35 -13.25
N ASN A 410 5.11 1.29 -13.05
CA ASN A 410 5.20 0.40 -11.90
C ASN A 410 5.89 -0.93 -12.28
N LYS A 411 6.09 -1.83 -11.32
CA LYS A 411 6.77 -3.12 -11.57
C LYS A 411 6.07 -4.01 -12.61
N LYS A 412 4.74 -3.96 -12.65
CA LYS A 412 3.89 -4.85 -13.49
C LYS A 412 2.93 -4.11 -14.41
N SER A 413 2.81 -2.79 -14.28
CA SER A 413 1.88 -2.00 -15.08
C SER A 413 2.44 -0.61 -15.36
N ALA A 414 2.00 0.01 -16.44
CA ALA A 414 2.14 1.44 -16.67
C ALA A 414 0.76 2.09 -16.57
N VAL A 415 0.71 3.36 -16.17
CA VAL A 415 -0.47 4.20 -16.35
C VAL A 415 -0.05 5.41 -17.17
N ALA A 416 -0.77 5.67 -18.25
CA ALA A 416 -0.48 6.76 -19.17
C ALA A 416 -1.69 7.71 -19.25
N ASP A 417 -1.41 9.01 -19.23
CA ASP A 417 -2.38 10.06 -19.50
C ASP A 417 -2.23 10.48 -20.96
N VAL A 418 -3.29 10.33 -21.73
CA VAL A 418 -3.28 10.47 -23.19
C VAL A 418 -4.36 11.45 -23.62
N LEU A 419 -3.99 12.52 -24.32
CA LEU A 419 -4.91 13.49 -24.89
C LEU A 419 -5.38 13.02 -26.26
N VAL A 420 -6.68 12.68 -26.35
CA VAL A 420 -7.34 12.18 -27.57
C VAL A 420 -8.52 13.08 -27.88
N ASN A 421 -8.50 13.76 -29.03
CA ASN A 421 -9.60 14.63 -29.49
C ASN A 421 -10.05 15.65 -28.41
N GLY A 422 -9.09 16.31 -27.74
CA GLY A 422 -9.37 17.28 -26.68
C GLY A 422 -9.85 16.68 -25.36
N THR A 423 -9.80 15.36 -25.19
CA THR A 423 -10.18 14.66 -23.96
C THR A 423 -9.00 13.87 -23.40
N VAL A 424 -8.76 13.96 -22.09
CA VAL A 424 -7.73 13.13 -21.43
C VAL A 424 -8.28 11.75 -21.10
N LEU A 425 -7.55 10.70 -21.46
CA LEU A 425 -7.78 9.31 -21.07
C LEU A 425 -6.66 8.85 -20.14
N ALA A 426 -7.01 8.26 -19.01
CA ALA A 426 -6.07 7.53 -18.18
C ALA A 426 -6.13 6.04 -18.55
N VAL A 427 -5.04 5.49 -19.08
CA VAL A 427 -4.97 4.12 -19.59
C VAL A 427 -3.95 3.32 -18.80
N ARG A 428 -4.37 2.19 -18.25
CA ARG A 428 -3.47 1.20 -17.64
C ARG A 428 -3.00 0.20 -18.68
N ILE A 429 -1.72 -0.12 -18.65
CA ILE A 429 -1.08 -1.12 -19.52
C ILE A 429 -0.47 -2.19 -18.62
N ASP A 430 -0.83 -3.46 -18.80
CA ASP A 430 -0.13 -4.58 -18.14
C ASP A 430 1.20 -4.84 -18.84
N LEU A 431 2.32 -4.59 -18.14
CA LEU A 431 3.66 -4.71 -18.72
C LEU A 431 4.07 -6.14 -19.02
N ARG A 432 3.30 -7.15 -18.58
CA ARG A 432 3.61 -8.57 -18.84
C ARG A 432 3.11 -9.06 -20.18
N ASN A 433 2.00 -8.50 -20.66
CA ASN A 433 1.29 -8.97 -21.85
C ASN A 433 0.83 -7.86 -22.80
N GLY A 434 0.99 -6.58 -22.43
CA GLY A 434 0.64 -5.43 -23.26
C GLY A 434 -0.86 -5.16 -23.35
N LYS A 435 -1.71 -5.77 -22.51
CA LYS A 435 -3.14 -5.46 -22.48
C LYS A 435 -3.39 -4.08 -21.90
N MET A 436 -4.32 -3.35 -22.52
CA MET A 436 -4.75 -2.03 -22.08
C MET A 436 -6.13 -2.08 -21.43
N GLU A 437 -6.31 -1.22 -20.45
CA GLU A 437 -7.57 -0.97 -19.75
C GLU A 437 -7.73 0.55 -19.59
N GLU A 438 -8.84 1.10 -20.05
CA GLU A 438 -9.20 2.49 -19.76
C GLU A 438 -9.63 2.59 -18.30
N LEU A 439 -8.91 3.39 -17.50
CA LEU A 439 -9.22 3.61 -16.09
C LEU A 439 -10.22 4.74 -15.89
N ALA A 440 -10.05 5.82 -16.66
CA ALA A 440 -10.89 7.00 -16.59
C ALA A 440 -10.86 7.75 -17.91
N LYS A 441 -11.99 8.42 -18.19
CA LYS A 441 -12.15 9.34 -19.30
C LYS A 441 -12.62 10.68 -18.78
N PHE A 442 -11.81 11.70 -19.03
CA PHE A 442 -12.04 13.02 -18.49
C PHE A 442 -13.13 13.75 -19.27
N PRO A 443 -13.74 14.80 -18.70
CA PRO A 443 -14.52 15.74 -19.50
C PRO A 443 -13.64 16.34 -20.60
N PRO A 444 -14.23 16.71 -21.76
CA PRO A 444 -13.52 17.47 -22.78
C PRO A 444 -12.89 18.73 -22.18
N LEU A 445 -11.64 19.01 -22.56
CA LEU A 445 -10.84 20.09 -22.00
C LEU A 445 -11.54 21.45 -22.17
N ASP A 446 -12.07 21.73 -23.36
CA ASP A 446 -12.83 22.97 -23.64
C ASP A 446 -14.04 23.14 -22.71
N GLY A 447 -14.73 22.03 -22.40
CA GLY A 447 -15.86 22.03 -21.47
C GLY A 447 -15.41 22.32 -20.04
N ALA A 448 -14.29 21.72 -19.62
CA ALA A 448 -13.70 21.94 -18.31
C ALA A 448 -13.21 23.39 -18.14
N ILE A 449 -12.52 23.95 -19.14
CA ILE A 449 -12.08 25.35 -19.18
C ILE A 449 -13.28 26.28 -19.06
N LYS A 450 -14.33 26.06 -19.88
CA LYS A 450 -15.51 26.91 -19.86
C LYS A 450 -16.21 26.90 -18.51
N LYS A 451 -16.40 25.72 -17.90
CA LYS A 451 -17.00 25.57 -16.56
C LYS A 451 -16.13 26.27 -15.50
N ALA A 452 -14.81 26.08 -15.55
CA ALA A 452 -13.89 26.72 -14.62
C ALA A 452 -13.93 28.25 -14.72
N LYS A 453 -13.85 28.77 -15.95
CA LYS A 453 -13.95 30.20 -16.25
C LYS A 453 -15.26 30.79 -15.73
N GLU A 454 -16.39 30.17 -16.05
CA GLU A 454 -17.72 30.66 -15.63
C GLU A 454 -17.85 30.73 -14.11
N VAL A 455 -17.39 29.70 -13.39
CA VAL A 455 -17.43 29.68 -11.92
C VAL A 455 -16.54 30.76 -11.32
N ILE A 456 -15.31 30.92 -11.81
CA ILE A 456 -14.37 31.90 -11.27
C ILE A 456 -14.82 33.34 -11.59
N GLU A 457 -15.11 33.66 -12.84
CA GLU A 457 -15.48 35.02 -13.25
C GLU A 457 -16.84 35.47 -12.68
N SER A 458 -17.73 34.53 -12.34
CA SER A 458 -19.02 34.87 -11.70
C SER A 458 -18.90 35.16 -10.21
N ASN A 459 -17.85 34.67 -9.54
CA ASN A 459 -17.70 34.73 -8.08
C ASN A 459 -16.59 35.68 -7.62
N PHE A 460 -15.73 36.14 -8.54
CA PHE A 460 -14.54 36.91 -8.23
C PHE A 460 -14.33 38.05 -9.22
N PRO A 461 -13.63 39.14 -8.84
CA PRO A 461 -13.47 40.33 -9.67
C PRO A 461 -12.37 40.18 -10.73
N VAL A 462 -12.37 39.05 -11.45
CA VAL A 462 -11.47 38.74 -12.57
C VAL A 462 -12.29 38.51 -13.84
N LYS A 463 -11.75 38.92 -14.99
CA LYS A 463 -12.36 38.73 -16.30
C LYS A 463 -11.33 38.36 -17.35
N GLY A 464 -11.82 37.77 -18.44
CA GLY A 464 -11.02 37.45 -19.60
C GLY A 464 -10.03 36.32 -19.34
N LEU A 465 -10.34 35.41 -18.42
CA LEU A 465 -9.49 34.27 -18.12
C LEU A 465 -9.43 33.32 -19.33
N GLU A 466 -8.22 32.99 -19.77
CA GLU A 466 -7.93 32.03 -20.82
C GLU A 466 -6.97 30.95 -20.32
N LEU A 467 -7.02 29.76 -20.90
CA LEU A 467 -6.14 28.67 -20.50
C LEU A 467 -4.68 29.00 -20.88
N SER A 468 -3.80 29.11 -19.89
CA SER A 468 -2.36 29.25 -20.11
C SER A 468 -1.67 27.88 -20.19
N SER A 469 -2.06 26.94 -19.32
CA SER A 469 -1.56 25.57 -19.34
C SER A 469 -2.49 24.62 -18.57
N PHE A 470 -2.34 23.32 -18.80
CA PHE A 470 -3.01 22.30 -17.99
C PHE A 470 -2.07 21.14 -17.70
N ARG A 471 -2.39 20.37 -16.67
CA ARG A 471 -1.72 19.11 -16.35
C ARG A 471 -2.65 18.12 -15.70
N VAL A 472 -2.30 16.84 -15.81
CA VAL A 472 -2.98 15.76 -15.11
C VAL A 472 -2.16 15.39 -13.87
N THR A 473 -2.80 15.30 -12.71
CA THR A 473 -2.15 14.87 -11.46
C THR A 473 -2.76 13.59 -10.92
N GLY A 474 -1.90 12.60 -10.66
CA GLY A 474 -2.29 11.29 -10.12
C GLY A 474 -3.27 10.51 -11.00
N HIS A 475 -3.25 10.72 -12.32
CA HIS A 475 -4.16 10.09 -13.29
C HIS A 475 -5.66 10.28 -12.99
N LYS A 476 -5.98 11.28 -12.16
CA LYS A 476 -7.34 11.48 -11.64
C LYS A 476 -7.78 12.93 -11.69
N TYR A 477 -6.88 13.89 -11.49
CA TYR A 477 -7.24 15.29 -11.42
C TYR A 477 -6.70 16.06 -12.61
N LEU A 478 -7.52 16.97 -13.14
CA LEU A 478 -7.14 17.93 -14.15
C LEU A 478 -6.90 19.27 -13.47
N GLU A 479 -5.68 19.78 -13.56
CA GLU A 479 -5.33 21.10 -13.06
C GLU A 479 -5.19 22.05 -14.24
N LEU A 480 -5.99 23.12 -14.22
CA LEU A 480 -6.00 24.18 -15.22
C LEU A 480 -5.35 25.43 -14.64
N GLU A 481 -4.43 26.04 -15.38
CA GLU A 481 -3.90 27.37 -15.11
C GLU A 481 -4.59 28.33 -16.07
N LEU A 482 -5.32 29.29 -15.53
CA LEU A 482 -6.04 30.31 -16.28
C LEU A 482 -5.41 31.67 -16.00
N GLU A 483 -5.18 32.47 -17.03
CA GLU A 483 -4.61 33.81 -16.92
C GLU A 483 -5.44 34.81 -17.72
N GLY A 484 -5.55 36.03 -17.21
CA GLY A 484 -6.25 37.14 -17.85
C GLY A 484 -5.66 38.47 -17.39
N GLU A 485 -6.19 39.58 -17.90
CA GLU A 485 -5.71 40.93 -17.55
C GLU A 485 -5.89 41.24 -16.05
N ASP A 486 -6.98 40.74 -15.48
CA ASP A 486 -7.36 41.04 -14.09
C ASP A 486 -6.74 40.09 -13.06
N GLY A 487 -6.15 38.97 -13.49
CA GLY A 487 -5.59 37.99 -12.56
C GLY A 487 -5.33 36.61 -13.16
N ARG A 488 -4.97 35.68 -12.29
CA ARG A 488 -4.74 34.27 -12.62
C ARG A 488 -5.48 33.35 -11.65
N ALA A 489 -5.92 32.21 -12.15
CA ALA A 489 -6.60 31.18 -11.38
C ALA A 489 -6.00 29.80 -11.66
N ARG A 490 -5.69 29.04 -10.61
CA ARG A 490 -5.40 27.61 -10.71
C ARG A 490 -6.63 26.85 -10.27
N VAL A 491 -7.19 26.00 -11.12
CA VAL A 491 -8.43 25.26 -10.84
C VAL A 491 -8.14 23.77 -10.89
N LYS A 492 -8.54 23.04 -9.85
CA LYS A 492 -8.43 21.59 -9.77
C LYS A 492 -9.78 20.94 -9.97
N ILE A 493 -9.87 20.05 -10.95
CA ILE A 493 -11.09 19.38 -11.38
C ILE A 493 -10.93 17.87 -11.20
N ASP A 494 -11.96 17.20 -10.69
CA ASP A 494 -12.03 15.74 -10.68
C ASP A 494 -12.25 15.23 -12.11
N GLY A 495 -11.33 14.40 -12.60
CA GLY A 495 -11.36 13.88 -13.96
C GLY A 495 -12.48 12.90 -14.23
N SER A 496 -13.13 12.29 -13.23
CA SER A 496 -14.24 11.37 -13.51
C SER A 496 -15.59 12.10 -13.58
N THR A 497 -15.77 13.11 -12.73
CA THR A 497 -17.06 13.83 -12.57
C THR A 497 -17.08 15.18 -13.30
N GLY A 498 -15.91 15.77 -13.52
CA GLY A 498 -15.78 17.15 -14.01
C GLY A 498 -16.11 18.20 -12.96
N ASP A 499 -16.16 17.84 -11.68
CA ASP A 499 -16.45 18.76 -10.59
C ASP A 499 -15.20 19.52 -10.14
N MET A 500 -15.38 20.81 -9.87
CA MET A 500 -14.31 21.65 -9.32
C MET A 500 -14.13 21.29 -7.84
N LEU A 501 -12.94 20.81 -7.50
CA LEU A 501 -12.61 20.39 -6.13
C LEU A 501 -11.98 21.52 -5.33
N ASP A 502 -11.13 22.30 -5.98
CA ASP A 502 -10.33 23.34 -5.35
C ASP A 502 -9.93 24.41 -6.36
N TYR A 503 -9.66 25.61 -5.88
CA TYR A 503 -9.14 26.71 -6.69
C TYR A 503 -8.22 27.62 -5.88
N TYR A 504 -7.25 28.22 -6.57
CA TYR A 504 -6.44 29.31 -6.07
C TYR A 504 -6.60 30.50 -7.02
N LEU A 505 -6.80 31.69 -6.50
CA LEU A 505 -7.03 32.91 -7.28
C LEU A 505 -6.12 34.04 -6.80
N GLU A 506 -5.55 34.78 -7.75
CA GLU A 506 -4.77 35.98 -7.49
C GLU A 506 -5.10 37.05 -8.54
N ILE A 507 -5.67 38.17 -8.10
CA ILE A 507 -5.90 39.34 -8.96
C ILE A 507 -4.58 40.08 -9.25
N THR A 508 -4.54 40.93 -10.28
CA THR A 508 -3.37 41.77 -10.53
C THR A 508 -3.32 42.99 -9.60
N GLU A 509 -2.13 43.58 -9.43
CA GLU A 509 -1.96 44.84 -8.69
C GLU A 509 -2.82 45.97 -9.29
N LYS A 510 -2.90 46.02 -10.63
CA LYS A 510 -3.78 46.94 -11.36
C LYS A 510 -5.23 46.77 -10.91
N ARG A 511 -5.73 45.53 -10.93
CA ARG A 511 -7.12 45.22 -10.52
C ARG A 511 -7.37 45.50 -9.04
N ALA A 512 -6.40 45.25 -8.18
CA ALA A 512 -6.46 45.60 -6.75
C ALA A 512 -6.65 47.12 -6.56
N GLY A 513 -5.89 47.94 -7.28
CA GLY A 513 -6.05 49.40 -7.26
C GLY A 513 -7.43 49.85 -7.76
N GLU A 514 -7.92 49.27 -8.85
CA GLU A 514 -9.26 49.57 -9.38
C GLU A 514 -10.36 49.25 -8.36
N LEU A 515 -10.31 48.09 -7.69
CA LEU A 515 -11.29 47.70 -6.67
C LEU A 515 -11.31 48.66 -5.48
N VAL A 516 -10.14 49.18 -5.07
CA VAL A 516 -10.05 50.18 -4.01
C VAL A 516 -10.64 51.52 -4.48
N ALA A 517 -10.34 51.96 -5.71
CA ALA A 517 -10.93 53.17 -6.28
C ALA A 517 -12.46 53.07 -6.46
N GLU A 518 -12.97 51.90 -6.83
CA GLU A 518 -14.42 51.60 -6.91
C GLU A 518 -15.09 51.68 -5.53
N ARG A 519 -14.45 51.13 -4.48
CA ARG A 519 -14.98 51.12 -3.10
C ARG A 519 -14.87 52.46 -2.38
N TYR A 520 -13.85 53.26 -2.68
CA TYR A 520 -13.62 54.58 -2.09
C TYR A 520 -13.67 55.68 -3.16
N PRO A 521 -14.87 56.04 -3.67
CA PRO A 521 -15.02 57.11 -4.66
C PRO A 521 -14.39 58.42 -4.18
N GLY A 522 -13.63 59.08 -5.05
CA GLY A 522 -12.93 60.33 -4.76
C GLY A 522 -11.54 60.17 -4.14
N TYR A 523 -11.08 58.94 -3.95
CA TYR A 523 -9.68 58.64 -3.65
C TYR A 523 -8.94 58.20 -4.92
N SER A 524 -7.71 58.67 -5.09
CA SER A 524 -6.79 58.26 -6.14
C SER A 524 -5.75 57.30 -5.57
N VAL A 525 -5.57 56.14 -6.19
CA VAL A 525 -4.55 55.17 -5.77
C VAL A 525 -3.16 55.73 -6.03
N VAL A 526 -2.31 55.71 -5.00
CA VAL A 526 -0.92 56.18 -5.04
C VAL A 526 0.03 55.01 -5.25
N SER A 527 -0.18 53.92 -4.53
CA SER A 527 0.64 52.72 -4.63
C SER A 527 -0.17 51.46 -4.34
N VAL A 528 0.28 50.36 -4.93
CA VAL A 528 -0.19 49.01 -4.62
C VAL A 528 1.04 48.17 -4.34
N ILE A 529 1.07 47.51 -3.18
CA ILE A 529 2.16 46.63 -2.77
C ILE A 529 1.60 45.23 -2.64
N ALA A 530 2.11 44.29 -3.43
CA ALA A 530 1.78 42.88 -3.31
C ALA A 530 2.58 42.24 -2.17
N GLU A 531 1.87 41.74 -1.16
CA GLU A 531 2.43 40.85 -0.15
C GLU A 531 2.06 39.39 -0.48
N LYS A 532 2.43 38.46 0.43
CA LYS A 532 2.22 37.03 0.22
C LYS A 532 0.74 36.66 0.07
N ASP A 533 -0.09 37.14 1.01
CA ASP A 533 -1.49 36.72 1.14
C ASP A 533 -2.49 37.88 0.87
N GLU A 534 -1.98 39.10 0.63
CA GLU A 534 -2.78 40.32 0.46
C GLU A 534 -2.10 41.38 -0.41
N TYR A 535 -2.84 42.43 -0.73
CA TYR A 535 -2.37 43.69 -1.30
C TYR A 535 -2.55 44.80 -0.27
N LEU A 536 -1.55 45.67 -0.14
CA LEU A 536 -1.67 46.93 0.58
C LEU A 536 -1.76 48.06 -0.44
N VAL A 537 -2.85 48.81 -0.39
CA VAL A 537 -3.15 49.90 -1.32
C VAL A 537 -3.19 51.21 -0.56
N ASP A 538 -2.31 52.13 -0.90
CA ASP A 538 -2.34 53.49 -0.38
C ASP A 538 -3.11 54.38 -1.37
N ALA A 539 -4.10 55.13 -0.86
CA ALA A 539 -4.93 56.02 -1.67
C ALA A 539 -5.12 57.39 -1.02
N GLU A 540 -5.14 58.44 -1.83
CA GLU A 540 -5.27 59.84 -1.40
C GLU A 540 -6.58 60.45 -1.88
N GLY A 541 -7.35 61.01 -0.95
CA GLY A 541 -8.55 61.79 -1.23
C GLY A 541 -8.31 63.29 -1.08
N GLU A 542 -9.39 64.07 -1.04
CA GLU A 542 -9.30 65.51 -0.78
C GLU A 542 -8.81 65.79 0.65
N THR A 543 -9.32 65.03 1.63
CA THR A 543 -9.12 65.30 3.06
C THR A 543 -8.20 64.33 3.77
N HIS A 544 -8.16 63.07 3.34
CA HIS A 544 -7.44 62.00 4.01
C HIS A 544 -6.59 61.19 3.03
N GLU A 545 -5.59 60.52 3.59
CA GLU A 545 -4.84 59.42 3.00
C GLU A 545 -5.30 58.15 3.73
N ILE A 546 -5.57 57.08 2.99
CA ILE A 546 -6.02 55.80 3.55
C ILE A 546 -5.08 54.68 3.09
N ARG A 547 -4.94 53.68 3.96
CA ARG A 547 -4.33 52.40 3.61
C ARG A 547 -5.39 51.31 3.67
N VAL A 548 -5.49 50.55 2.60
CA VAL A 548 -6.49 49.50 2.43
C VAL A 548 -5.78 48.17 2.23
N ARG A 549 -6.16 47.18 3.03
CA ARG A 549 -5.79 45.79 2.88
C ARG A 549 -6.81 45.10 1.98
N LEU A 550 -6.34 44.36 0.99
CA LEU A 550 -7.18 43.66 0.02
C LEU A 550 -6.70 42.22 -0.17
N SER A 551 -7.58 41.22 -0.04
CA SER A 551 -7.22 39.81 -0.22
C SER A 551 -6.85 39.48 -1.67
N LYS A 552 -5.98 38.47 -1.91
CA LYS A 552 -5.57 38.08 -3.27
C LYS A 552 -6.73 37.72 -4.20
N ASP A 553 -7.85 37.25 -3.66
CA ASP A 553 -9.06 36.93 -4.43
C ASP A 553 -10.00 38.15 -4.66
N GLY A 554 -9.65 39.32 -4.13
CA GLY A 554 -10.40 40.56 -4.28
C GLY A 554 -11.71 40.66 -3.48
N LYS A 555 -12.02 39.70 -2.60
CA LYS A 555 -13.28 39.68 -1.83
C LYS A 555 -13.25 40.50 -0.56
N VAL A 556 -12.14 40.45 0.18
CA VAL A 556 -11.99 41.17 1.44
C VAL A 556 -11.27 42.46 1.16
N ILE A 557 -11.91 43.58 1.46
CA ILE A 557 -11.33 44.92 1.34
C ILE A 557 -11.58 45.63 2.67
N GLU A 558 -10.51 46.01 3.37
CA GLU A 558 -10.55 46.56 4.72
C GLU A 558 -9.65 47.80 4.80
N GLU A 559 -10.20 48.93 5.23
CA GLU A 559 -9.38 50.10 5.57
C GLU A 559 -8.68 49.83 6.90
N VAL A 560 -7.35 49.82 6.89
CA VAL A 560 -6.53 49.54 8.07
C VAL A 560 -5.91 50.80 8.67
N ASP A 561 -5.86 51.88 7.89
CA ASP A 561 -5.36 53.17 8.36
C ASP A 561 -6.03 54.33 7.63
N ARG A 562 -6.21 55.44 8.37
CA ARG A 562 -6.74 56.71 7.89
C ARG A 562 -6.03 57.87 8.55
N VAL A 563 -5.53 58.78 7.73
CA VAL A 563 -4.72 59.92 8.16
C VAL A 563 -5.22 61.18 7.47
N LEU A 564 -5.37 62.28 8.21
CA LEU A 564 -5.62 63.58 7.60
C LEU A 564 -4.47 63.98 6.70
N ARG A 565 -4.74 64.56 5.54
CA ARG A 565 -3.67 65.11 4.70
C ARG A 565 -2.90 66.18 5.46
N ARG A 566 -1.58 66.17 5.30
CA ARG A 566 -0.66 67.08 5.99
C ARG A 566 -1.10 68.55 5.92
N LYS A 567 -1.52 69.03 4.74
CA LYS A 567 -1.97 70.43 4.56
C LYS A 567 -3.17 70.79 5.42
N LEU A 568 -4.13 69.87 5.60
CA LEU A 568 -5.29 70.09 6.46
C LEU A 568 -4.91 69.96 7.93
N ALA A 569 -4.06 68.99 8.27
CA ALA A 569 -3.53 68.87 9.63
C ALA A 569 -2.77 70.14 10.06
N GLU A 570 -1.98 70.74 9.17
CA GLU A 570 -1.29 72.03 9.38
C GLU A 570 -2.29 73.17 9.62
N LYS A 571 -3.32 73.30 8.78
CA LYS A 571 -4.36 74.32 8.95
C LYS A 571 -5.10 74.17 10.28
N MET A 572 -5.49 72.94 10.62
CA MET A 572 -6.15 72.66 11.90
C MET A 572 -5.20 72.94 13.08
N ALA A 573 -3.92 72.58 12.95
CA ALA A 573 -2.91 72.89 13.96
C ALA A 573 -2.78 74.40 14.18
N GLU A 574 -2.75 75.22 13.12
CA GLU A 574 -2.73 76.67 13.23
C GLU A 574 -3.94 77.21 13.99
N GLU A 575 -5.14 76.73 13.68
CA GLU A 575 -6.37 77.12 14.38
C GLU A 575 -6.28 76.75 15.87
N ARG A 576 -5.84 75.52 16.19
CA ARG A 576 -5.72 75.03 17.57
C ARG A 576 -4.66 75.76 18.39
N VAL A 577 -3.53 76.16 17.81
CA VAL A 577 -2.51 76.90 18.55
C VAL A 577 -2.93 78.35 18.79
N ARG A 578 -3.70 78.96 17.87
CA ARG A 578 -4.26 80.30 18.05
C ARG A 578 -5.31 80.38 19.17
N GLU A 579 -6.03 79.29 19.45
CA GLU A 579 -6.89 79.18 20.64
C GLU A 579 -6.09 79.26 21.96
N ILE A 580 -4.80 78.92 21.93
CA ILE A 580 -3.92 78.90 23.11
C ILE A 580 -3.30 80.27 23.36
N ASP A 581 -2.85 80.89 22.27
CA ASP A 581 -2.26 82.22 22.19
C ASP A 581 -2.58 82.80 20.79
N PRO A 582 -3.31 83.92 20.68
CA PRO A 582 -3.74 84.48 19.40
C PRO A 582 -2.61 84.75 18.38
N GLU A 583 -1.38 84.95 18.85
CA GLU A 583 -0.21 85.22 18.01
C GLU A 583 0.70 83.99 17.83
N ALA A 584 0.27 82.79 18.28
CA ALA A 584 1.02 81.55 18.10
C ALA A 584 1.19 81.16 16.63
N LYS A 585 2.38 80.65 16.33
CA LYS A 585 2.74 80.05 15.03
C LYS A 585 3.21 78.62 15.23
N VAL A 586 2.82 77.75 14.29
CA VAL A 586 3.33 76.39 14.20
C VAL A 586 4.78 76.44 13.69
N GLU A 587 5.70 75.83 14.44
CA GLU A 587 7.12 75.70 14.05
C GLU A 587 7.37 74.43 13.26
N GLY A 588 6.62 73.37 13.54
CA GLY A 588 6.74 72.10 12.86
C GLY A 588 5.57 71.18 13.18
N ILE A 589 5.25 70.32 12.21
CA ILE A 589 4.30 69.23 12.34
C ILE A 589 4.92 67.95 11.81
N GLU A 590 4.77 66.85 12.55
CA GLU A 590 5.23 65.52 12.14
C GLU A 590 4.16 64.47 12.45
N LEU A 591 4.02 63.48 11.56
CA LEU A 591 3.16 62.33 11.79
C LEU A 591 4.00 61.22 12.45
N ALA A 592 3.73 60.96 13.73
CA ALA A 592 4.21 59.76 14.42
C ALA A 592 3.04 58.76 14.50
N GLU A 593 2.60 58.36 15.70
CA GLU A 593 1.31 57.67 15.88
C GLU A 593 0.13 58.63 15.64
N ASN A 594 0.29 59.88 16.06
CA ASN A 594 -0.62 61.01 15.88
C ASN A 594 0.17 62.23 15.37
N TRP A 595 -0.51 63.29 14.97
CA TRP A 595 0.14 64.52 14.52
C TRP A 595 0.74 65.26 15.72
N VAL A 596 2.06 65.40 15.77
CA VAL A 596 2.77 66.17 16.80
C VAL A 596 3.09 67.55 16.26
N VAL A 597 2.57 68.58 16.91
CA VAL A 597 2.65 69.98 16.51
C VAL A 597 3.47 70.74 17.54
N ARG A 598 4.57 71.35 17.12
CA ARG A 598 5.34 72.32 17.92
C ARG A 598 4.91 73.74 17.58
N PHE A 599 4.72 74.58 18.59
CA PHE A 599 4.31 75.98 18.37
C PHE A 599 4.94 76.94 19.36
N THR A 600 5.12 78.18 18.91
CA THR A 600 5.61 79.30 19.71
C THR A 600 4.69 80.51 19.50
N GLY A 601 4.19 81.08 20.59
CA GLY A 601 3.47 82.35 20.64
C GLY A 601 4.16 83.37 21.53
N VAL A 602 3.51 84.53 21.72
CA VAL A 602 4.07 85.62 22.54
C VAL A 602 4.09 85.24 24.02
N SER A 603 2.98 84.70 24.50
CA SER A 603 2.75 84.34 25.88
C SER A 603 3.02 82.87 26.20
N LYS A 604 2.82 81.97 25.24
CA LYS A 604 2.92 80.52 25.44
C LYS A 604 3.71 79.81 24.34
N VAL A 605 4.36 78.71 24.70
CA VAL A 605 5.13 77.81 23.82
C VAL A 605 4.89 76.36 24.23
N GLY A 606 4.89 75.43 23.27
CA GLY A 606 4.74 74.02 23.61
C GLY A 606 4.43 73.09 22.45
N GLU A 607 3.85 71.95 22.80
CA GLU A 607 3.48 70.88 21.89
C GLU A 607 2.00 70.51 22.03
N LEU A 608 1.36 70.22 20.88
CA LEU A 608 0.04 69.60 20.79
C LEU A 608 0.17 68.25 20.10
N VAL A 609 -0.58 67.27 20.59
CA VAL A 609 -0.79 66.00 19.90
C VAL A 609 -2.21 66.01 19.35
N LEU A 610 -2.36 66.04 18.03
CA LEU A 610 -3.65 66.00 17.33
C LEU A 610 -3.92 64.60 16.80
N HIS A 611 -5.15 64.12 16.95
CA HIS A 611 -5.58 62.83 16.46
C HIS A 611 -5.37 62.70 14.95
N ARG A 612 -4.68 61.64 14.51
CA ARG A 612 -4.24 61.43 13.12
C ARG A 612 -5.35 61.62 12.08
N ALA A 613 -6.57 61.15 12.38
CA ALA A 613 -7.71 61.14 11.47
C ALA A 613 -8.71 62.30 11.66
N THR A 614 -8.73 62.96 12.81
CA THR A 614 -9.78 63.96 13.11
C THR A 614 -9.23 65.34 13.42
N GLY A 615 -7.93 65.47 13.67
CA GLY A 615 -7.30 66.73 14.06
C GLY A 615 -7.75 67.25 15.43
N GLY A 616 -8.48 66.43 16.19
CA GLY A 616 -8.88 66.74 17.56
C GLY A 616 -7.67 66.70 18.51
N VAL A 617 -7.62 67.60 19.49
CA VAL A 617 -6.52 67.64 20.46
C VAL A 617 -6.63 66.45 21.42
N ILE A 618 -5.62 65.59 21.41
CA ILE A 618 -5.47 64.47 22.35
C ILE A 618 -4.71 64.93 23.59
N GLU A 619 -3.58 65.59 23.39
CA GLU A 619 -2.70 66.03 24.46
C GLU A 619 -2.21 67.46 24.22
N LYS A 620 -2.04 68.20 25.32
CA LYS A 620 -1.58 69.59 25.32
C LYS A 620 -0.48 69.80 26.36
N ARG A 621 0.74 70.09 25.90
CA ARG A 621 1.91 70.39 26.75
C ARG A 621 2.34 71.83 26.51
N VAL A 622 1.83 72.75 27.33
CA VAL A 622 2.01 74.18 27.12
C VAL A 622 2.64 74.82 28.34
N ASN A 623 3.65 75.65 28.08
CA ASN A 623 4.33 76.47 29.07
C ASN A 623 4.21 77.94 28.68
N PHE A 624 4.26 78.83 29.66
CA PHE A 624 4.47 80.24 29.42
C PHE A 624 5.87 80.48 28.86
N THR A 625 6.00 81.46 27.97
CA THR A 625 7.30 81.93 27.51
C THR A 625 8.02 82.65 28.65
N GLU A 626 9.34 82.68 28.57
CA GLU A 626 10.18 83.41 29.53
C GLU A 626 9.77 84.89 29.60
N ARG A 627 9.46 85.50 28.45
CA ARG A 627 8.99 86.87 28.36
C ARG A 627 7.64 87.08 29.07
N ALA A 628 6.69 86.15 28.92
CA ALA A 628 5.40 86.25 29.60
C ALA A 628 5.53 86.14 31.12
N ILE A 629 6.36 85.21 31.59
CA ILE A 629 6.67 85.04 33.01
C ILE A 629 7.33 86.30 33.56
N GLU A 630 8.25 86.88 32.80
CA GLU A 630 8.89 88.15 33.15
C GLU A 630 7.88 89.29 33.27
N GLU A 631 7.02 89.49 32.27
CA GLU A 631 5.99 90.53 32.29
C GLU A 631 4.99 90.34 33.43
N MET A 632 4.51 89.11 33.65
CA MET A 632 3.62 88.75 34.76
C MET A 632 4.25 89.08 36.11
N TYR A 633 5.51 88.66 36.32
CA TYR A 633 6.18 88.89 37.59
C TYR A 633 6.53 90.35 37.81
N ARG A 634 6.96 91.08 36.77
CA ARG A 634 7.16 92.53 36.84
C ARG A 634 5.88 93.23 37.28
N LYS A 635 4.74 92.91 36.66
CA LYS A 635 3.45 93.49 37.04
C LYS A 635 3.09 93.20 38.50
N HIS A 636 3.23 91.95 38.93
CA HIS A 636 3.02 91.54 40.33
C HIS A 636 3.90 92.31 41.31
N VAL A 637 5.19 92.51 41.00
CA VAL A 637 6.11 93.27 41.86
C VAL A 637 5.74 94.75 41.92
N LYS A 638 5.34 95.36 40.79
CA LYS A 638 4.85 96.74 40.76
C LYS A 638 3.62 96.92 41.65
N GLU A 639 2.64 96.02 41.51
CA GLU A 639 1.37 96.07 42.26
C GLU A 639 1.56 95.80 43.76
N LYS A 640 2.36 94.78 44.11
CA LYS A 640 2.56 94.35 45.50
C LYS A 640 3.52 95.24 46.29
N TYR A 641 4.59 95.73 45.65
CA TYR A 641 5.68 96.44 46.33
C TYR A 641 5.80 97.93 45.94
N GLY A 642 4.97 98.41 45.00
CA GLY A 642 4.94 99.82 44.59
C GLY A 642 6.21 100.29 43.88
N GLU A 643 6.88 99.40 43.14
CA GLU A 643 8.08 99.71 42.35
C GLU A 643 7.70 100.28 40.98
N GLY A 644 8.32 101.38 40.57
CA GLY A 644 8.03 102.05 39.29
C GLY A 644 8.84 101.45 38.12
N GLU A 645 10.16 101.48 38.25
CA GLU A 645 11.11 100.96 37.26
C GLU A 645 11.75 99.67 37.77
N LEU A 646 11.48 98.57 37.07
CA LEU A 646 12.07 97.26 37.34
C LEU A 646 12.99 96.90 36.17
N ARG A 647 14.13 96.26 36.45
CA ARG A 647 15.03 95.68 35.46
C ARG A 647 15.22 94.19 35.75
N THR A 648 15.03 93.34 34.75
CA THR A 648 15.37 91.92 34.89
C THR A 648 16.88 91.76 34.87
N GLU A 649 17.41 91.23 35.96
CA GLU A 649 18.84 90.91 36.08
C GLU A 649 19.13 89.49 35.64
N ARG A 650 18.22 88.57 35.93
CA ARG A 650 18.37 87.16 35.59
C ARG A 650 17.02 86.51 35.38
N LEU A 651 16.94 85.71 34.34
CA LEU A 651 15.85 84.78 34.10
C LEU A 651 16.49 83.45 33.70
N THR A 652 16.14 82.38 34.39
CA THR A 652 16.72 81.05 34.14
C THR A 652 15.61 80.01 34.18
N HIS A 653 15.40 79.33 33.05
CA HIS A 653 14.34 78.35 32.88
C HIS A 653 14.88 76.93 33.07
N TYR A 654 14.34 76.21 34.05
CA TYR A 654 14.62 74.80 34.29
C TYR A 654 13.54 73.96 33.63
N LYS A 655 13.64 73.77 32.31
CA LYS A 655 12.63 73.08 31.49
C LYS A 655 12.24 71.71 32.05
N ASP A 656 13.21 70.92 32.49
CA ASP A 656 12.98 69.57 33.04
C ASP A 656 12.23 69.56 34.38
N ARG A 657 12.28 70.68 35.11
CA ARG A 657 11.64 70.83 36.43
C ARG A 657 10.36 71.66 36.39
N GLY A 658 9.99 72.22 35.24
CA GLY A 658 8.74 72.95 35.04
C GLY A 658 8.65 74.28 35.79
N TYR A 659 9.77 74.96 36.06
CA TYR A 659 9.77 76.28 36.69
C TYR A 659 10.85 77.22 36.14
N VAL A 660 10.63 78.52 36.34
CA VAL A 660 11.55 79.61 36.02
C VAL A 660 11.97 80.30 37.30
N HIS A 661 13.26 80.57 37.44
CA HIS A 661 13.77 81.54 38.41
C HIS A 661 13.90 82.91 37.74
N ILE A 662 13.38 83.94 38.38
CA ILE A 662 13.49 85.32 37.92
C ILE A 662 14.00 86.23 39.04
N LYS A 663 14.91 87.13 38.68
CA LYS A 663 15.48 88.19 39.51
C LYS A 663 15.21 89.54 38.86
N LEU A 664 14.46 90.40 39.54
CA LEU A 664 14.22 91.79 39.16
C LEU A 664 14.92 92.74 40.14
N SER A 665 15.51 93.82 39.65
CA SER A 665 15.99 94.94 40.45
C SER A 665 15.06 96.15 40.31
N GLY A 666 14.66 96.71 41.45
CA GLY A 666 13.88 97.94 41.56
C GLY A 666 14.64 99.01 42.33
N SER A 667 13.97 100.13 42.61
CA SER A 667 14.54 101.27 43.33
C SER A 667 14.70 101.04 44.85
N ARG A 668 13.90 100.11 45.41
CA ARG A 668 13.86 99.78 46.85
C ARG A 668 14.53 98.44 47.17
N GLY A 669 14.58 97.51 46.22
CA GLY A 669 15.14 96.18 46.47
C GLY A 669 15.35 95.29 45.23
N LEU A 670 15.87 94.10 45.48
CA LEU A 670 15.94 92.97 44.57
C LEU A 670 14.81 91.99 44.90
N TYR A 671 14.17 91.48 43.86
CA TYR A 671 12.99 90.61 43.94
C TYR A 671 13.29 89.30 43.23
N TYR A 672 13.10 88.18 43.93
CA TYR A 672 13.38 86.84 43.43
C TYR A 672 12.10 86.02 43.45
N ALA A 673 11.83 85.28 42.38
CA ALA A 673 10.73 84.32 42.38
C ALA A 673 11.09 83.04 41.65
N ARG A 674 10.49 81.94 42.14
CA ARG A 674 10.35 80.68 41.44
C ARG A 674 8.92 80.58 40.96
N ILE A 675 8.73 80.50 39.65
CA ILE A 675 7.42 80.55 39.01
C ILE A 675 7.22 79.25 38.24
N ASP A 676 6.11 78.58 38.45
CA ASP A 676 5.72 77.39 37.69
C ASP A 676 5.51 77.78 36.22
N SER A 677 6.26 77.15 35.31
CA SER A 677 6.26 77.55 33.91
C SER A 677 5.00 77.11 33.15
N ARG A 678 4.18 76.21 33.71
CA ARG A 678 2.91 75.76 33.10
C ARG A 678 1.74 76.64 33.48
N THR A 679 1.70 77.05 34.74
CA THR A 679 0.56 77.76 35.33
C THR A 679 0.82 79.25 35.53
N GLY A 680 2.08 79.69 35.48
CA GLY A 680 2.48 81.06 35.80
C GLY A 680 2.36 81.40 37.29
N LYS A 681 2.06 80.42 38.15
CA LYS A 681 1.92 80.64 39.59
C LYS A 681 3.29 80.82 40.24
N ILE A 682 3.40 81.85 41.08
CA ILE A 682 4.59 82.07 41.92
C ILE A 682 4.60 80.99 43.00
N LEU A 683 5.54 80.05 42.92
CA LEU A 683 5.74 78.96 43.87
C LEU A 683 6.49 79.44 45.12
N LYS A 684 7.44 80.36 44.93
CA LYS A 684 8.22 80.98 46.01
C LYS A 684 8.63 82.39 45.61
N GLU A 685 8.61 83.32 46.55
CA GLU A 685 8.98 84.72 46.35
C GLU A 685 9.79 85.23 47.55
N ASP A 686 10.89 85.93 47.28
CA ASP A 686 11.77 86.53 48.30
C ASP A 686 12.26 87.91 47.86
N THR A 687 12.61 88.77 48.84
CA THR A 687 13.10 90.13 48.58
C THR A 687 14.35 90.47 49.40
N ALA A 688 15.24 91.28 48.82
CA ALA A 688 16.43 91.80 49.50
C ALA A 688 16.59 93.32 49.30
N PRO A 689 16.89 94.11 50.34
CA PRO A 689 17.11 95.55 50.20
C PRO A 689 18.42 95.87 49.47
N LEU A 690 18.51 97.04 48.83
CA LEU A 690 19.73 97.49 48.12
C LEU A 690 20.85 97.97 49.07
N LYS A 691 20.49 98.56 50.21
CA LYS A 691 21.43 99.17 51.18
C LYS A 691 21.04 98.79 52.61
N GLY A 692 22.03 98.68 53.50
CA GLY A 692 21.85 98.29 54.92
C GLY A 692 22.89 97.27 55.39
N PHE A 693 23.07 97.13 56.72
CA PHE A 693 24.15 96.33 57.33
C PHE A 693 24.07 94.83 56.97
N THR A 694 22.87 94.29 56.77
CA THR A 694 22.62 92.87 56.42
C THR A 694 22.25 92.65 54.95
N ALA A 695 22.17 93.71 54.14
CA ALA A 695 21.70 93.66 52.75
C ALA A 695 22.56 92.73 51.88
N LYS A 696 23.91 92.87 51.94
CA LYS A 696 24.83 92.03 51.15
C LYS A 696 24.75 90.54 51.50
N LEU A 697 24.60 90.20 52.78
CA LEU A 697 24.46 88.81 53.26
C LEU A 697 23.17 88.18 52.74
N LYS A 698 22.04 88.90 52.83
CA LYS A 698 20.74 88.42 52.34
C LYS A 698 20.73 88.27 50.81
N GLN A 699 21.36 89.19 50.09
CA GLN A 699 21.53 89.08 48.63
C GLN A 699 22.34 87.84 48.24
N MET A 700 23.48 87.58 48.89
CA MET A 700 24.28 86.37 48.65
C MET A 700 23.51 85.06 48.92
N GLN A 701 22.70 85.03 49.98
CA GLN A 701 21.86 83.87 50.30
C GLN A 701 20.82 83.60 49.20
N LEU A 702 20.05 84.62 48.79
CA LEU A 702 19.03 84.48 47.75
C LEU A 702 19.65 84.22 46.37
N GLU A 703 20.82 84.80 46.08
CA GLU A 703 21.53 84.49 44.84
C GLU A 703 21.93 83.03 44.74
N ARG A 704 22.31 82.37 45.84
CA ARG A 704 22.61 80.93 45.87
C ARG A 704 21.36 80.07 45.70
N GLU A 705 20.23 80.50 46.27
CA GLU A 705 18.97 79.75 46.24
C GLU A 705 18.24 79.81 44.89
N TYR A 706 18.29 80.96 44.22
CA TYR A 706 17.61 81.23 42.94
C TYR A 706 18.56 81.20 41.73
N ARG A 707 19.79 80.68 41.90
CA ARG A 707 20.72 80.38 40.80
C ARG A 707 20.44 79.00 40.23
#